data_AF-A0A937RRE8-F1
#
_entry.id   AF-A0A937RRE8-F1
#
_cell.length_a   1.000
_cell.length_b   1.000
_cell.length_c   1.000
_cell.angle_alpha   90.00
_cell.angle_beta   90.00
_cell.angle_gamma   90.00
#
_symmetry.space_group_name_H-M   'P 1'
#
loop_
_entity.id
_entity.type
_entity.pdbx_description
1 polymer ?
#
loop_
_entity_poly.entity_id
_entity_poly.type
_entity_poly.pdbx_seq_one_letter_code
_entity_poly.pdbx_strand_id
1 'polypeptide(L)'
;MEARLVLAKAGFPVAQAPFTASSPLEFWTVVAELLARGVMADGRARLLAAARQLYEAEPLFTGPAALDDAVSAGRAFPVGWNVPARLVRFVGREDLLREIDTVLAGAPRVALVALEGMGGVGKTSLAVEYAHRHAHDYQVVYWVAAERPELVARQLGALAGLLELPVGAGADRVWAALGAFERWLVVFDNVEDPEAVARFRPSGGGRVLVTSRQRAARGLGIPVTVPLFTRAASVELLTARAPGLDADSAGGLAALLGDLPLAVEQAAGFLDATSLPVAEYGRLLSERPEDVVDQGQVLDRAGLTVANLWTLSVASLRARCPAAVELLELCALFAAEPVPLGLFTASPDVLGDSLLGAAARDTADWAGVVGALVGYNLARLDSDSDRLTVHRLVAAATRRAMPAETVAGGLATVAGLLRAQLPDLNRFTPGTWGPWRDLLPHVLAVAERALTTQGPAFGAAEWLAGGAANYLREHGQHTDAIRLLNQLIASEVRVLGPDDPRTLYARSRLAVVHEDAGRLDDAIAGYEAVLADRERILGDDHPDTVFSRRRLAGAQKSAGRHDDAIASYERVAADHARILGRDHGETLLSRSLLAGAYQAAGRLAEAIAAHETDLADRERVLGPDGSGTLYARSILAGAYQAVGRLDEALDLFEQVAAARERTLGTNHLSTQMSRSLLADAYRAAGWHADAIALPRSVLDYRERVLGSQHPTAIHSRSLLAEALQDAGEHTEAIALFTRCLADRERLFGPDHPRTAFSGRLLADAIERARLA
;
A
#
# COMPACT_ATOMS: atom_id res chain seq x y z
N MET A 1 6.80 49.44 17.68
CA MET A 1 7.95 49.88 18.49
C MET A 1 8.12 51.38 18.34
N GLU A 2 8.12 52.16 19.41
CA GLU A 2 8.29 53.62 19.31
C GLU A 2 9.76 53.94 18.99
N ALA A 3 10.09 54.03 17.70
CA ALA A 3 11.44 54.30 17.21
C ALA A 3 12.05 55.57 17.84
N ARG A 4 11.21 56.55 18.20
CA ARG A 4 11.60 57.80 18.87
C ARG A 4 12.22 57.56 20.25
N LEU A 5 11.67 56.63 21.03
CA LEU A 5 12.20 56.27 22.35
C LEU A 5 13.55 55.57 22.24
N VAL A 6 13.68 54.65 21.27
CA VAL A 6 14.94 53.92 21.03
C VAL A 6 16.04 54.86 20.56
N LEU A 7 15.74 55.74 19.60
CA LEU A 7 16.70 56.74 19.11
C LEU A 7 17.12 57.72 20.21
N ALA A 8 16.17 58.24 20.98
CA ALA A 8 16.46 59.15 22.10
C ALA A 8 17.35 58.48 23.16
N LYS A 9 17.03 57.24 23.55
CA LYS A 9 17.78 56.50 24.56
C LYS A 9 19.16 56.05 24.07
N ALA A 10 19.32 55.79 22.77
CA ALA A 10 20.61 55.53 22.16
C ALA A 10 21.51 56.78 22.08
N GLY A 11 20.94 57.98 22.24
CA GLY A 11 21.63 59.26 22.04
C GLY A 11 21.72 59.69 20.57
N PHE A 12 20.85 59.13 19.71
CA PHE A 12 20.76 59.53 18.31
C PHE A 12 20.17 60.95 18.21
N PRO A 13 20.66 61.83 17.33
CA PRO A 13 20.09 63.15 17.11
C PRO A 13 18.68 63.04 16.55
N VAL A 14 17.66 63.03 17.42
CA VAL A 14 16.25 62.82 17.06
C VAL A 14 15.78 63.83 16.00
N ALA A 15 16.36 65.04 15.97
CA ALA A 15 16.08 66.05 14.94
C ALA A 15 16.52 65.65 13.51
N GLN A 16 17.46 64.71 13.38
CA GLN A 16 17.93 64.18 12.09
C GLN A 16 17.23 62.88 11.70
N ALA A 17 16.38 62.33 12.57
CA ALA A 17 15.70 61.07 12.29
C ALA A 17 14.55 61.27 11.30
N PRO A 18 14.38 60.34 10.34
CA PRO A 18 13.45 60.47 9.21
C PRO A 18 12.00 60.12 9.61
N PHE A 19 11.44 60.76 10.64
CA PHE A 19 10.10 60.44 11.15
C PHE A 19 8.97 60.64 10.14
N THR A 20 9.25 61.30 9.01
CA THR A 20 8.32 61.47 7.88
C THR A 20 8.39 60.33 6.87
N ALA A 21 9.24 59.31 7.08
CA ALA A 21 9.36 58.17 6.18
C ALA A 21 8.04 57.40 6.07
N SER A 22 7.74 56.93 4.85
CA SER A 22 6.48 56.27 4.49
C SER A 22 6.37 54.84 5.02
N SER A 23 7.51 54.23 5.42
CA SER A 23 7.55 52.86 5.92
C SER A 23 8.65 52.66 6.97
N PRO A 24 8.54 51.62 7.82
CA PRO A 24 9.60 51.27 8.78
C PRO A 24 10.93 50.92 8.10
N LEU A 25 10.90 50.29 6.92
CA LEU A 25 12.11 49.93 6.18
C LEU A 25 12.84 51.17 5.67
N GLU A 26 12.11 52.11 5.08
CA GLU A 26 12.64 53.40 4.62
C GLU A 26 13.21 54.21 5.79
N PHE A 27 12.47 54.25 6.91
CA PHE A 27 12.92 54.89 8.14
C PHE A 27 14.28 54.34 8.61
N TRP A 28 14.40 53.02 8.76
CA TRP A 28 15.62 52.40 9.27
C TRP A 28 16.77 52.41 8.27
N THR A 29 16.49 52.43 6.96
CA THR A 29 17.52 52.59 5.92
C THR A 29 18.19 53.95 6.02
N VAL A 30 17.41 55.03 6.14
CA VAL A 30 17.96 56.38 6.28
C VAL A 30 18.68 56.57 7.62
N VAL A 31 18.20 55.96 8.71
CA VAL A 31 18.94 55.94 9.99
C VAL A 31 20.27 55.21 9.83
N ALA A 32 20.32 54.07 9.13
CA ALA A 32 21.56 53.33 8.89
C ALA A 32 22.56 54.14 8.05
N GLU A 33 22.10 54.86 7.03
CA GLU A 33 22.94 55.76 6.23
C GLU A 33 23.54 56.90 7.07
N LEU A 34 22.74 57.51 7.96
CA LEU A 34 23.22 58.55 8.87
C LEU A 34 24.29 58.00 9.83
N LEU A 35 24.10 56.78 10.35
CA LEU A 35 25.11 56.11 11.17
C LEU A 35 26.39 55.82 10.38
N ALA A 36 26.28 55.37 9.13
CA ALA A 36 27.43 55.14 8.26
C ALA A 36 28.21 56.44 7.95
N ARG A 37 27.54 57.59 7.96
CA ARG A 37 28.15 58.93 7.82
C ARG A 37 28.74 59.48 9.13
N GLY A 38 28.74 58.69 10.21
CA GLY A 38 29.36 59.07 11.47
C GLY A 38 28.53 60.00 12.36
N VAL A 39 27.21 60.09 12.12
CA VAL A 39 26.28 60.91 12.94
C VAL A 39 26.30 60.48 14.42
N MET A 40 26.63 59.22 14.70
CA MET A 40 26.79 58.70 16.06
C MET A 40 27.83 57.57 16.08
N ALA A 41 28.89 57.75 16.87
CA ALA A 41 29.89 56.72 17.14
C ALA A 41 29.23 55.51 17.83
N ASP A 42 29.61 54.30 17.39
CA ASP A 42 29.04 53.02 17.86
C ASP A 42 27.51 52.95 17.77
N GLY A 43 26.92 53.70 16.83
CA GLY A 43 25.50 53.99 16.89
C GLY A 43 24.60 52.76 16.73
N ARG A 44 25.03 51.74 15.98
CA ARG A 44 24.31 50.46 15.88
C ARG A 44 24.28 49.72 17.23
N ALA A 45 25.40 49.63 17.93
CA ALA A 45 25.50 48.98 19.24
C ALA A 45 24.67 49.72 20.30
N ARG A 46 24.71 51.06 20.28
CA ARG A 46 23.92 51.90 21.19
C ARG A 46 22.41 51.78 20.96
N LEU A 47 21.98 51.66 19.69
CA LEU A 47 20.57 51.45 19.36
C LEU A 47 20.07 50.07 19.81
N LEU A 48 20.88 49.03 19.63
CA LEU A 48 20.58 47.69 20.11
C LEU A 48 20.52 47.63 21.66
N ALA A 49 21.46 48.27 22.35
CA ALA A 49 21.45 48.36 23.81
C ALA A 49 20.21 49.13 24.32
N ALA A 50 19.85 50.23 23.67
CA ALA A 50 18.65 50.99 24.00
C ALA A 50 17.36 50.20 23.75
N ALA A 51 17.28 49.43 22.65
CA ALA A 51 16.16 48.55 22.35
C ALA A 51 16.02 47.44 23.40
N ARG A 52 17.12 46.76 23.76
CA ARG A 52 17.15 45.72 24.81
C ARG A 52 16.64 46.23 26.16
N GLN A 53 17.06 47.44 26.56
CA GLN A 53 16.62 48.04 27.83
C GLN A 53 15.17 48.55 27.82
N LEU A 54 14.60 48.86 26.65
CA LEU A 54 13.23 49.34 26.55
C LEU A 54 12.23 48.19 26.34
N TYR A 55 12.69 47.07 25.80
CA TYR A 55 11.87 45.94 25.39
C TYR A 55 12.50 44.62 25.85
N GLU A 56 12.74 44.48 27.16
CA GLU A 56 13.40 43.30 27.76
C GLU A 56 12.67 41.97 27.50
N ALA A 57 11.36 42.02 27.23
CA ALA A 57 10.54 40.83 26.95
C ALA A 57 10.51 40.42 25.46
N GLU A 58 11.14 41.18 24.55
CA GLU A 58 11.09 40.90 23.10
C GLU A 58 12.20 39.93 22.66
N PRO A 59 11.86 38.71 22.19
CA PRO A 59 12.84 37.67 21.82
C PRO A 59 13.82 38.10 20.72
N LEU A 60 13.41 39.02 19.85
CA LEU A 60 14.22 39.61 18.78
C LEU A 60 15.47 40.32 19.29
N PHE A 61 15.43 40.87 20.52
CA PHE A 61 16.55 41.58 21.13
C PHE A 61 17.28 40.76 22.20
N THR A 62 16.70 39.64 22.65
CA THR A 62 17.21 38.76 23.71
C THR A 62 17.68 37.37 23.23
N GLY A 63 17.64 37.09 21.91
CA GLY A 63 18.23 35.88 21.29
C GLY A 63 19.75 35.75 21.46
N PRO A 64 20.32 34.55 21.26
CA PRO A 64 21.56 34.11 21.91
C PRO A 64 22.75 34.99 21.52
N ALA A 65 23.55 35.33 22.54
CA ALA A 65 24.75 36.16 22.54
C ALA A 65 25.86 35.78 21.53
N ALA A 66 25.65 34.80 20.65
CA ALA A 66 26.64 34.33 19.68
C ALA A 66 27.03 35.38 18.61
N LEU A 67 26.18 36.36 18.32
CA LEU A 67 26.53 37.49 17.44
C LEU A 67 27.36 38.57 18.16
N ASP A 68 27.20 38.72 19.48
CA ASP A 68 27.97 39.69 20.29
C ASP A 68 29.33 39.12 20.73
N ASP A 69 29.44 37.80 20.95
CA ASP A 69 30.69 37.13 21.33
C ASP A 69 31.70 37.06 20.17
N ALA A 70 31.23 36.99 18.91
CA ALA A 70 32.08 36.94 17.73
C ALA A 70 32.72 38.30 17.37
N VAL A 71 31.99 39.40 17.58
CA VAL A 71 32.52 40.77 17.41
C VAL A 71 33.54 41.09 18.52
N SER A 72 33.32 40.53 19.72
CA SER A 72 34.23 40.66 20.87
C SER A 72 35.54 39.86 20.73
N ALA A 73 35.62 38.91 19.78
CA ALA A 73 36.79 38.08 19.52
C ALA A 73 37.70 38.57 18.36
N GLY A 74 37.41 39.71 17.75
CA GLY A 74 38.27 40.33 16.73
C GLY A 74 38.36 39.59 15.38
N ARG A 75 37.46 38.65 15.10
CA ARG A 75 37.41 37.93 13.81
C ARG A 75 36.54 38.70 12.80
N ALA A 76 37.08 39.02 11.63
CA ALA A 76 36.36 39.73 10.59
C ALA A 76 35.17 38.89 10.05
N PHE A 77 34.01 39.52 9.90
CA PHE A 77 32.84 38.91 9.25
C PHE A 77 33.04 38.92 7.72
N PRO A 78 32.58 37.88 6.99
CA PRO A 78 32.82 37.79 5.55
C PRO A 78 32.16 38.94 4.76
N VAL A 79 32.83 39.34 3.69
CA VAL A 79 32.27 40.23 2.67
C VAL A 79 31.24 39.45 1.83
N GLY A 80 30.20 40.12 1.33
CA GLY A 80 29.21 39.46 0.46
C GLY A 80 28.02 38.82 1.16
N TRP A 81 27.90 38.93 2.48
CA TRP A 81 26.87 38.19 3.21
C TRP A 81 25.42 38.56 2.84
N ASN A 82 24.77 37.70 2.07
CA ASN A 82 23.34 37.74 1.73
C ASN A 82 22.65 36.38 1.98
N VAL A 83 23.26 35.53 2.82
CA VAL A 83 22.73 34.22 3.18
C VAL A 83 21.37 34.38 3.88
N PRO A 84 20.35 33.55 3.54
CA PRO A 84 19.06 33.57 4.21
C PRO A 84 19.17 33.46 5.74
N ALA A 85 18.13 33.92 6.45
CA ALA A 85 18.08 33.82 7.90
C ALA A 85 18.29 32.38 8.38
N ARG A 86 19.08 32.24 9.46
CA ARG A 86 19.31 30.93 10.08
C ARG A 86 18.00 30.42 10.65
N LEU A 87 17.75 29.11 10.53
CA LEU A 87 16.57 28.48 11.10
C LEU A 87 16.61 28.60 12.62
N VAL A 88 15.46 28.94 13.22
CA VAL A 88 15.31 29.02 14.69
C VAL A 88 15.63 27.68 15.35
N ARG A 89 15.30 26.56 14.68
CA ARG A 89 15.67 25.21 15.10
C ARG A 89 16.13 24.38 13.91
N PHE A 90 17.31 23.78 14.05
CA PHE A 90 17.85 22.81 13.11
C PHE A 90 17.94 21.46 13.82
N VAL A 91 17.20 20.45 13.31
CA VAL A 91 17.04 19.14 13.96
C VAL A 91 17.58 18.03 13.05
N GLY A 92 18.36 17.13 13.65
CA GLY A 92 19.07 16.07 12.93
C GLY A 92 20.08 16.62 11.91
N ARG A 93 20.79 15.73 11.20
CA ARG A 93 21.76 16.06 10.12
C ARG A 93 23.13 16.58 10.54
N GLU A 94 23.51 16.46 11.81
CA GLU A 94 24.89 16.74 12.24
C GLU A 94 25.93 15.89 11.50
N ASP A 95 25.60 14.64 11.17
CA ASP A 95 26.43 13.78 10.33
C ASP A 95 26.64 14.36 8.92
N LEU A 96 25.58 14.85 8.27
CA LEU A 96 25.68 15.42 6.93
C LEU A 96 26.43 16.76 6.94
N LEU A 97 26.26 17.57 7.98
CA LEU A 97 27.06 18.80 8.13
C LEU A 97 28.54 18.47 8.25
N ARG A 98 28.90 17.46 9.05
CA ARG A 98 30.28 16.96 9.14
C ARG A 98 30.78 16.39 7.82
N GLU A 99 29.95 15.69 7.06
CA GLU A 99 30.32 15.18 5.74
C GLU A 99 30.60 16.32 4.76
N ILE A 100 29.72 17.32 4.69
CA ILE A 100 29.91 18.52 3.87
C ILE A 100 31.19 19.25 4.28
N ASP A 101 31.41 19.45 5.58
CA ASP A 101 32.62 20.09 6.11
C ASP A 101 33.87 19.28 5.75
N THR A 102 33.84 17.95 5.92
CA THR A 102 34.97 17.08 5.55
C THR A 102 35.34 17.23 4.07
N VAL A 103 34.34 17.31 3.18
CA VAL A 103 34.56 17.46 1.75
C VAL A 103 35.04 18.88 1.40
N LEU A 104 34.42 19.91 1.98
CA LEU A 104 34.77 21.29 1.71
C LEU A 104 36.11 21.65 2.38
N ALA A 105 36.25 21.52 3.70
CA ALA A 105 37.48 21.85 4.41
C ALA A 105 38.66 20.93 4.06
N GLY A 106 38.43 19.63 3.84
CA GLY A 106 39.48 18.64 3.57
C GLY A 106 40.12 18.72 2.18
N ALA A 107 39.52 19.46 1.24
CA ALA A 107 40.07 19.60 -0.10
C ALA A 107 41.29 20.56 -0.12
N PRO A 108 42.47 20.12 -0.62
CA PRO A 108 43.72 20.89 -0.51
C PRO A 108 43.75 22.18 -1.34
N ARG A 109 42.83 22.35 -2.31
CA ARG A 109 42.69 23.58 -3.09
C ARG A 109 41.24 23.96 -3.27
N VAL A 110 40.45 23.16 -3.97
CA VAL A 110 39.09 23.53 -4.39
C VAL A 110 38.09 22.41 -4.10
N ALA A 111 36.87 22.75 -3.70
CA ALA A 111 35.79 21.78 -3.54
C ALA A 111 34.45 22.32 -4.04
N LEU A 112 33.68 21.44 -4.67
CA LEU A 112 32.29 21.66 -5.04
C LEU A 112 31.47 20.48 -4.51
N VAL A 113 30.50 20.78 -3.65
CA VAL A 113 29.54 19.80 -3.13
C VAL A 113 28.19 20.04 -3.77
N ALA A 114 27.59 18.97 -4.30
CA ALA A 114 26.23 19.00 -4.85
C ALA A 114 25.28 18.23 -3.92
N LEU A 115 24.42 18.97 -3.21
CA LEU A 115 23.37 18.39 -2.38
C LEU A 115 22.21 17.94 -3.25
N GLU A 116 21.85 16.68 -3.11
CA GLU A 116 20.79 16.06 -3.89
C GLU A 116 19.77 15.32 -3.02
N GLY A 117 18.56 15.15 -3.53
CA GLY A 117 17.45 14.52 -2.82
C GLY A 117 16.10 15.08 -3.25
N MET A 118 15.00 14.52 -2.74
CA MET A 118 13.64 14.95 -3.09
C MET A 118 13.38 16.41 -2.70
N GLY A 119 12.33 17.02 -3.26
CA GLY A 119 11.79 18.28 -2.73
C GLY A 119 11.54 18.16 -1.21
N GLY A 120 11.64 19.25 -0.45
CA GLY A 120 11.29 19.24 0.98
C GLY A 120 12.18 18.42 1.93
N VAL A 121 13.25 17.75 1.47
CA VAL A 121 14.18 16.99 2.35
C VAL A 121 15.14 17.86 3.17
N GLY A 122 15.15 19.18 2.95
CA GLY A 122 15.96 20.12 3.73
C GLY A 122 17.32 20.49 3.15
N LYS A 123 17.58 20.32 1.84
CA LYS A 123 18.86 20.70 1.21
C LYS A 123 19.22 22.18 1.42
N THR A 124 18.29 23.09 1.14
CA THR A 124 18.46 24.53 1.37
C THR A 124 18.70 24.83 2.84
N SER A 125 17.95 24.19 3.74
CA SER A 125 18.14 24.30 5.20
C SER A 125 19.56 23.88 5.62
N LEU A 126 20.08 22.78 5.07
CA LEU A 126 21.42 22.28 5.33
C LEU A 126 22.50 23.25 4.83
N ALA A 127 22.29 23.83 3.65
CA ALA A 127 23.20 24.83 3.07
C ALA A 127 23.22 26.15 3.87
N VAL A 128 22.05 26.63 4.32
CA VAL A 128 21.95 27.79 5.21
C VAL A 128 22.69 27.51 6.52
N GLU A 129 22.42 26.36 7.16
CA GLU A 129 23.03 26.03 8.44
C GLU A 129 24.55 25.90 8.34
N TYR A 130 25.07 25.28 7.28
CA TYR A 130 26.51 25.23 7.01
C TYR A 130 27.11 26.63 6.86
N ALA A 131 26.53 27.49 6.02
CA ALA A 131 27.04 28.85 5.80
C ALA A 131 27.07 29.70 7.07
N HIS A 132 26.06 29.57 7.94
CA HIS A 132 26.03 30.25 9.25
C HIS A 132 27.08 29.71 10.22
N ARG A 133 27.24 28.38 10.33
CA ARG A 133 28.23 27.78 11.25
C ARG A 133 29.67 28.08 10.86
N HIS A 134 29.94 28.18 9.56
CA HIS A 134 31.28 28.38 9.01
C HIS A 134 31.51 29.82 8.49
N ALA A 135 30.65 30.78 8.84
CA ALA A 135 30.74 32.15 8.34
C ALA A 135 32.14 32.77 8.56
N HIS A 136 32.75 32.49 9.71
CA HIS A 136 34.06 33.01 10.11
C HIS A 136 35.25 32.28 9.47
N ASP A 137 35.03 31.15 8.80
CA ASP A 137 36.09 30.39 8.13
C ASP A 137 36.40 30.96 6.74
N TYR A 138 35.52 31.81 6.20
CA TYR A 138 35.61 32.39 4.87
C TYR A 138 35.79 33.92 4.92
N GLN A 139 36.50 34.46 3.93
CA GLN A 139 36.63 35.90 3.69
C GLN A 139 35.44 36.44 2.90
N VAL A 140 34.87 35.61 2.02
CA VAL A 140 33.69 35.94 1.21
C VAL A 140 32.69 34.80 1.31
N VAL A 141 31.44 35.12 1.61
CA VAL A 141 30.32 34.17 1.56
C VAL A 141 29.19 34.82 0.77
N TYR A 142 28.75 34.18 -0.30
CA TYR A 142 27.71 34.74 -1.17
C TYR A 142 26.67 33.69 -1.57
N TRP A 143 25.40 34.07 -1.52
CA TRP A 143 24.25 33.25 -1.85
C TRP A 143 23.64 33.67 -3.19
N VAL A 144 23.41 32.69 -4.06
CA VAL A 144 22.82 32.88 -5.38
C VAL A 144 21.57 32.01 -5.48
N ALA A 145 20.40 32.65 -5.61
CA ALA A 145 19.16 31.95 -5.90
C ALA A 145 19.15 31.56 -7.40
N ALA A 146 19.42 30.29 -7.69
CA ALA A 146 19.63 29.74 -9.03
C ALA A 146 18.40 29.05 -9.62
N GLU A 147 17.21 29.35 -9.08
CA GLU A 147 15.91 28.87 -9.59
C GLU A 147 15.67 29.27 -11.05
N ARG A 148 16.11 30.49 -11.40
CA ARG A 148 16.00 31.05 -12.76
C ARG A 148 17.39 31.16 -13.38
N PRO A 149 17.76 30.28 -14.33
CA PRO A 149 19.09 30.24 -14.94
C PRO A 149 19.57 31.59 -15.47
N GLU A 150 18.67 32.35 -16.07
CA GLU A 150 18.94 33.68 -16.64
C GLU A 150 19.32 34.74 -15.59
N LEU A 151 18.97 34.53 -14.32
CA LEU A 151 19.28 35.47 -13.23
C LEU A 151 20.60 35.16 -12.53
N VAL A 152 21.17 33.96 -12.70
CA VAL A 152 22.40 33.52 -12.01
C VAL A 152 23.55 34.49 -12.28
N ALA A 153 23.80 34.82 -13.55
CA ALA A 153 24.88 35.74 -13.92
C ALA A 153 24.65 37.15 -13.36
N ARG A 154 23.41 37.62 -13.35
CA ARG A 154 23.07 38.94 -12.80
C ARG A 154 23.29 38.99 -11.28
N GLN A 155 22.89 37.94 -10.56
CA GLN A 155 23.05 37.87 -9.10
C GLN A 155 24.51 37.75 -8.68
N LEU A 156 25.32 36.99 -9.41
CA LEU A 156 26.77 36.97 -9.23
C LEU A 156 27.37 38.35 -9.54
N GLY A 157 26.94 39.00 -10.62
CA GLY A 157 27.39 40.34 -10.98
C GLY A 157 27.17 41.39 -9.88
N ALA A 158 26.14 41.24 -9.05
CA ALA A 158 25.87 42.14 -7.93
C ALA A 158 26.98 42.12 -6.85
N LEU A 159 27.79 41.06 -6.78
CA LEU A 159 28.96 40.97 -5.90
C LEU A 159 30.11 41.87 -6.36
N ALA A 160 30.09 42.36 -7.61
CA ALA A 160 31.17 43.21 -8.16
C ALA A 160 31.47 44.44 -7.29
N GLY A 161 30.43 45.14 -6.81
CA GLY A 161 30.60 46.33 -5.98
C GLY A 161 31.20 46.03 -4.60
N LEU A 162 30.94 44.83 -4.07
CA LEU A 162 31.49 44.37 -2.79
C LEU A 162 32.95 43.88 -2.92
N LEU A 163 33.39 43.54 -4.13
CA LEU A 163 34.78 43.16 -4.45
C LEU A 163 35.60 44.31 -5.03
N GLU A 164 35.09 45.55 -4.96
CA GLU A 164 35.74 46.76 -5.50
C GLU A 164 36.05 46.69 -7.01
N LEU A 165 35.24 45.93 -7.77
CA LEU A 165 35.36 45.84 -9.23
C LEU A 165 34.64 47.01 -9.92
N PRO A 166 35.04 47.36 -11.17
CA PRO A 166 34.35 48.39 -11.95
C PRO A 166 32.85 48.12 -12.10
N VAL A 167 32.04 49.17 -12.00
CA VAL A 167 30.58 49.10 -12.18
C VAL A 167 30.26 48.46 -13.54
N GLY A 168 29.43 47.42 -13.54
CA GLY A 168 29.10 46.66 -14.74
C GLY A 168 30.03 45.47 -15.04
N ALA A 169 30.94 45.10 -14.13
CA ALA A 169 31.69 43.85 -14.26
C ALA A 169 30.75 42.64 -14.35
N GLY A 170 30.84 41.89 -15.45
CA GLY A 170 30.04 40.68 -15.66
C GLY A 170 30.39 39.53 -14.72
N ALA A 171 29.49 38.54 -14.62
CA ALA A 171 29.60 37.40 -13.72
C ALA A 171 30.96 36.67 -13.81
N ASP A 172 31.50 36.47 -15.01
CA ASP A 172 32.77 35.77 -15.21
C ASP A 172 33.96 36.53 -14.62
N ARG A 173 33.92 37.88 -14.66
CA ARG A 173 34.96 38.73 -14.08
C ARG A 173 34.87 38.75 -12.56
N VAL A 174 33.66 38.79 -12.01
CA VAL A 174 33.43 38.61 -10.57
C VAL A 174 33.94 37.24 -10.12
N TRP A 175 33.58 36.18 -10.85
CA TRP A 175 34.00 34.82 -10.55
C TRP A 175 35.53 34.66 -10.57
N ALA A 176 36.19 35.24 -11.56
CA ALA A 176 37.66 35.26 -11.62
C ALA A 176 38.28 36.03 -10.45
N ALA A 177 37.68 37.15 -10.03
CA ALA A 177 38.17 37.96 -8.91
C ALA A 177 38.07 37.23 -7.56
N LEU A 178 37.10 36.32 -7.39
CA LEU A 178 37.05 35.46 -6.20
C LEU A 178 38.32 34.62 -6.03
N GLY A 179 39.01 34.28 -7.11
CA GLY A 179 40.28 33.55 -7.08
C GLY A 179 41.42 34.28 -6.35
N ALA A 180 41.31 35.59 -6.09
CA ALA A 180 42.26 36.35 -5.29
C ALA A 180 42.10 36.13 -3.78
N PHE A 181 40.98 35.56 -3.34
CA PHE A 181 40.72 35.25 -1.93
C PHE A 181 41.18 33.83 -1.60
N GLU A 182 41.81 33.67 -0.43
CA GLU A 182 42.31 32.38 0.03
C GLU A 182 41.16 31.46 0.48
N ARG A 183 40.06 32.03 0.99
CA ARG A 183 38.91 31.24 1.47
C ARG A 183 37.62 31.95 1.12
N TRP A 184 36.83 31.38 0.22
CA TRP A 184 35.53 31.92 -0.16
C TRP A 184 34.51 30.81 -0.38
N LEU A 185 33.24 31.10 -0.13
CA LEU A 185 32.10 30.20 -0.31
C LEU A 185 31.04 30.87 -1.19
N VAL A 186 30.66 30.21 -2.28
CA VAL A 186 29.45 30.56 -3.03
C VAL A 186 28.44 29.43 -2.94
N VAL A 187 27.22 29.75 -2.54
CA VAL A 187 26.10 28.81 -2.51
C VAL A 187 25.15 29.09 -3.67
N PHE A 188 24.96 28.10 -4.55
CA PHE A 188 23.92 28.13 -5.58
C PHE A 188 22.72 27.31 -5.10
N ASP A 189 21.65 28.00 -4.72
CA ASP A 189 20.44 27.37 -4.20
C ASP A 189 19.39 27.14 -5.29
N ASN A 190 18.72 25.99 -5.25
CA ASN A 190 17.66 25.57 -6.17
C ASN A 190 18.07 25.61 -7.65
N VAL A 191 19.24 25.05 -8.00
CA VAL A 191 19.68 24.94 -9.40
C VAL A 191 18.72 24.04 -10.19
N GLU A 192 18.01 24.62 -11.16
CA GLU A 192 17.13 23.90 -12.11
C GLU A 192 17.81 23.55 -13.45
N ASP A 193 18.93 24.19 -13.76
CA ASP A 193 19.75 23.88 -14.92
C ASP A 193 21.22 23.79 -14.49
N PRO A 194 21.76 22.57 -14.35
CA PRO A 194 23.16 22.37 -14.01
C PRO A 194 24.13 23.05 -15.00
N GLU A 195 23.78 23.18 -16.28
CA GLU A 195 24.67 23.79 -17.27
C GLU A 195 24.87 25.29 -17.02
N ALA A 196 23.82 25.97 -16.53
CA ALA A 196 23.87 27.39 -16.21
C ALA A 196 24.91 27.75 -15.13
N VAL A 197 25.20 26.80 -14.24
CA VAL A 197 26.23 26.92 -13.18
C VAL A 197 27.51 26.15 -13.47
N ALA A 198 27.52 25.21 -14.43
CA ALA A 198 28.67 24.36 -14.73
C ALA A 198 29.94 25.14 -15.11
N ARG A 199 29.79 26.34 -15.69
CA ARG A 199 30.89 27.26 -16.04
C ARG A 199 31.57 27.91 -14.83
N PHE A 200 30.89 27.99 -13.68
CA PHE A 200 31.40 28.61 -12.45
C PHE A 200 32.14 27.56 -11.62
N ARG A 201 33.28 27.10 -12.14
CA ARG A 201 34.16 26.18 -11.43
C ARG A 201 35.03 26.95 -10.43
N PRO A 202 35.05 26.56 -9.14
CA PRO A 202 35.84 27.30 -8.18
C PRO A 202 37.34 27.20 -8.48
N SER A 203 38.10 28.18 -8.00
CA SER A 203 39.55 28.29 -8.18
C SER A 203 40.21 28.75 -6.87
N GLY A 204 41.53 28.61 -6.75
CA GLY A 204 42.25 28.97 -5.52
C GLY A 204 41.76 28.14 -4.33
N GLY A 205 41.41 28.79 -3.22
CA GLY A 205 40.79 28.17 -2.04
C GLY A 205 39.26 28.20 -2.02
N GLY A 206 38.63 28.32 -3.20
CA GLY A 206 37.18 28.42 -3.34
C GLY A 206 36.41 27.18 -2.94
N ARG A 207 35.24 27.39 -2.36
CA ARG A 207 34.24 26.38 -1.99
C ARG A 207 32.92 26.73 -2.65
N VAL A 208 32.29 25.72 -3.25
CA VAL A 208 30.97 25.88 -3.85
C VAL A 208 30.03 24.83 -3.29
N LEU A 209 28.86 25.27 -2.86
CA LEU A 209 27.78 24.40 -2.42
C LEU A 209 26.59 24.60 -3.36
N VAL A 210 26.10 23.50 -3.94
CA VAL A 210 24.97 23.52 -4.86
C VAL A 210 23.82 22.76 -4.21
N THR A 211 22.62 23.33 -4.22
CA THR A 211 21.39 22.58 -3.92
C THR A 211 20.58 22.40 -5.20
N SER A 212 20.12 21.17 -5.48
CA SER A 212 19.29 20.91 -6.66
C SER A 212 18.28 19.79 -6.41
N ARG A 213 17.15 19.87 -7.11
CA ARG A 213 16.15 18.79 -7.17
C ARG A 213 16.43 17.80 -8.30
N GLN A 214 17.35 18.13 -9.21
CA GLN A 214 17.69 17.28 -10.35
C GLN A 214 18.90 16.43 -10.05
N ARG A 215 18.81 15.12 -10.32
CA ARG A 215 19.96 14.21 -10.21
C ARG A 215 21.14 14.61 -11.10
N ALA A 216 20.90 15.30 -12.21
CA ALA A 216 21.95 15.80 -13.11
C ALA A 216 22.97 16.72 -12.40
N ALA A 217 22.57 17.41 -11.33
CA ALA A 217 23.48 18.25 -10.54
C ALA A 217 24.62 17.46 -9.86
N ARG A 218 24.50 16.13 -9.71
CA ARG A 218 25.60 15.26 -9.25
C ARG A 218 26.86 15.43 -10.10
N GLY A 219 26.72 15.72 -11.38
CA GLY A 219 27.86 15.94 -12.29
C GLY A 219 28.63 17.25 -12.03
N LEU A 220 28.11 18.14 -11.17
CA LEU A 220 28.78 19.39 -10.84
C LEU A 220 29.91 19.19 -9.84
N GLY A 221 29.91 18.16 -8.98
CA GLY A 221 30.98 17.96 -8.01
C GLY A 221 30.80 16.71 -7.19
N ILE A 222 31.27 16.71 -5.95
CA ILE A 222 31.11 15.57 -5.05
C ILE A 222 29.65 15.56 -4.57
N PRO A 223 28.87 14.52 -4.91
CA PRO A 223 27.47 14.47 -4.52
C PRO A 223 27.34 14.07 -3.05
N VAL A 224 26.52 14.81 -2.30
CA VAL A 224 26.10 14.42 -0.95
C VAL A 224 24.59 14.19 -0.98
N THR A 225 24.20 12.92 -0.82
CA THR A 225 22.79 12.53 -0.81
C THR A 225 22.14 12.92 0.50
N VAL A 226 21.10 13.73 0.44
CA VAL A 226 20.30 14.13 1.60
C VAL A 226 19.09 13.19 1.71
N PRO A 227 19.10 12.20 2.63
CA PRO A 227 17.99 11.26 2.80
C PRO A 227 16.76 11.94 3.44
N LEU A 228 15.69 11.19 3.67
CA LEU A 228 14.61 11.59 4.58
C LEU A 228 15.13 11.72 6.03
N PHE A 229 14.32 12.22 6.96
CA PHE A 229 14.70 12.17 8.37
C PHE A 229 14.76 10.73 8.89
N THR A 230 15.60 10.52 9.89
CA THR A 230 15.46 9.35 10.75
C THR A 230 14.18 9.51 11.58
N ARG A 231 13.56 8.40 11.97
CA ARG A 231 12.36 8.45 12.81
C ARG A 231 12.58 9.28 14.08
N ALA A 232 13.75 9.15 14.70
CA ALA A 232 14.13 9.93 15.88
C ALA A 232 14.14 11.44 15.61
N ALA A 233 14.70 11.89 14.49
CA ALA A 233 14.72 13.31 14.13
C ALA A 233 13.31 13.86 13.84
N SER A 234 12.45 13.05 13.20
CA SER A 234 11.04 13.42 12.99
C SER A 234 10.29 13.59 14.32
N VAL A 235 10.48 12.65 15.25
CA VAL A 235 9.88 12.70 16.59
C VAL A 235 10.38 13.90 17.38
N GLU A 236 11.69 14.17 17.34
CA GLU A 236 12.28 15.33 18.00
C GLU A 236 11.68 16.64 17.47
N LEU A 237 11.55 16.79 16.14
CA LEU A 237 10.98 18.00 15.55
C LEU A 237 9.50 18.17 15.94
N LEU A 238 8.70 17.11 15.86
CA LEU A 238 7.27 17.13 16.22
C LEU A 238 7.07 17.52 17.69
N THR A 239 7.75 16.83 18.61
CA THR A 239 7.60 17.03 20.06
C THR A 239 8.16 18.38 20.51
N ALA A 240 9.20 18.90 19.86
CA ALA A 240 9.76 20.21 20.15
C ALA A 240 8.80 21.38 19.85
N ARG A 241 7.89 21.20 18.89
CA ARG A 241 6.97 22.24 18.42
C ARG A 241 5.53 22.02 18.86
N ALA A 242 5.15 20.77 19.13
CA ALA A 242 3.90 20.40 19.79
C ALA A 242 4.22 19.69 21.13
N PRO A 243 4.55 20.44 22.20
CA PRO A 243 5.03 19.86 23.47
C PRO A 243 4.00 18.98 24.21
N GLY A 244 2.73 19.00 23.80
CA GLY A 244 1.69 18.08 24.31
C GLY A 244 1.69 16.71 23.64
N LEU A 245 2.57 16.47 22.66
CA LEU A 245 2.65 15.23 21.91
C LEU A 245 3.66 14.26 22.55
N ASP A 246 3.24 13.04 22.86
CA ASP A 246 4.14 11.98 23.31
C ASP A 246 4.95 11.37 22.15
N ALA A 247 6.06 10.70 22.48
CA ALA A 247 6.99 10.17 21.50
C ALA A 247 6.39 9.07 20.61
N ASP A 248 5.46 8.27 21.12
CA ASP A 248 4.85 7.17 20.37
C ASP A 248 3.85 7.71 19.35
N SER A 249 2.98 8.64 19.77
CA SER A 249 2.07 9.36 18.87
C SER A 249 2.84 10.17 17.81
N ALA A 250 3.93 10.83 18.19
CA ALA A 250 4.83 11.50 17.24
C ALA A 250 5.45 10.50 16.26
N GLY A 251 5.84 9.32 16.74
CA GLY A 251 6.43 8.26 15.93
C GLY A 251 5.43 7.70 14.90
N GLY A 252 4.17 7.52 15.30
CA GLY A 252 3.07 7.13 14.41
C GLY A 252 2.78 8.20 13.36
N LEU A 253 2.69 9.47 13.75
CA LEU A 253 2.47 10.57 12.81
C LEU A 253 3.64 10.75 11.83
N ALA A 254 4.88 10.64 12.31
CA ALA A 254 6.06 10.68 11.48
C ALA A 254 6.07 9.57 10.42
N ALA A 255 5.62 8.35 10.78
CA ALA A 255 5.43 7.26 9.83
C ALA A 255 4.39 7.63 8.75
N LEU A 256 3.27 8.24 9.14
CA LEU A 256 2.23 8.64 8.20
C LEU A 256 2.70 9.74 7.24
N LEU A 257 3.58 10.63 7.67
CA LEU A 257 4.19 11.69 6.87
C LEU A 257 5.39 11.20 6.03
N GLY A 258 5.81 9.94 6.22
CA GLY A 258 6.96 9.35 5.54
C GLY A 258 8.29 9.99 5.92
N ASP A 259 8.40 10.52 7.14
CA ASP A 259 9.62 11.14 7.68
C ASP A 259 10.20 12.25 6.76
N LEU A 260 9.35 12.92 5.97
CA LEU A 260 9.72 14.03 5.10
C LEU A 260 9.84 15.32 5.94
N PRO A 261 11.03 15.93 6.10
CA PRO A 261 11.27 17.07 6.99
C PRO A 261 10.27 18.20 6.85
N LEU A 262 9.99 18.64 5.61
CA LEU A 262 9.02 19.70 5.36
C LEU A 262 7.59 19.32 5.78
N ALA A 263 7.19 18.07 5.56
CA ALA A 263 5.85 17.60 5.96
C ALA A 263 5.73 17.50 7.48
N VAL A 264 6.79 17.03 8.14
CA VAL A 264 6.89 16.97 9.60
C VAL A 264 6.81 18.37 10.19
N GLU A 265 7.52 19.35 9.63
CA GLU A 265 7.47 20.75 10.08
C GLU A 265 6.10 21.39 9.84
N GLN A 266 5.49 21.15 8.69
CA GLN A 266 4.16 21.65 8.34
C GLN A 266 3.08 21.06 9.29
N ALA A 267 3.13 19.75 9.55
CA ALA A 267 2.23 19.07 10.48
C ALA A 267 2.40 19.60 11.91
N ALA A 268 3.65 19.77 12.36
CA ALA A 268 3.94 20.33 13.68
C ALA A 268 3.36 21.76 13.83
N GLY A 269 3.53 22.60 12.80
CA GLY A 269 2.96 23.94 12.79
C GLY A 269 1.43 23.96 12.75
N PHE A 270 0.80 23.01 12.04
CA PHE A 270 -0.65 22.88 12.02
C PHE A 270 -1.24 22.46 13.38
N LEU A 271 -0.62 21.47 14.03
CA LEU A 271 -1.04 20.99 15.35
C LEU A 271 -0.93 22.07 16.41
N ASP A 272 0.17 22.83 16.41
CA ASP A 272 0.38 23.97 17.30
C ASP A 272 -0.69 25.06 17.08
N ALA A 273 -1.00 25.41 15.83
CA ALA A 273 -1.96 26.45 15.50
C ALA A 273 -3.43 26.07 15.74
N THR A 274 -3.80 24.80 15.60
CA THR A 274 -5.22 24.35 15.64
C THR A 274 -5.60 23.63 16.93
N SER A 275 -4.62 23.16 17.72
CA SER A 275 -4.85 22.28 18.86
C SER A 275 -5.66 21.00 18.52
N LEU A 276 -5.68 20.59 17.26
CA LEU A 276 -6.36 19.38 16.82
C LEU A 276 -5.70 18.14 17.46
N PRO A 277 -6.47 17.17 18.00
CA PRO A 277 -5.88 15.94 18.54
C PRO A 277 -5.08 15.19 17.47
N VAL A 278 -3.90 14.70 17.85
CA VAL A 278 -2.97 14.06 16.89
C VAL A 278 -3.54 12.79 16.27
N ALA A 279 -4.32 12.03 17.03
CA ALA A 279 -5.04 10.87 16.51
C ALA A 279 -6.02 11.28 15.38
N GLU A 280 -6.69 12.42 15.53
CA GLU A 280 -7.63 12.93 14.52
C GLU A 280 -6.89 13.48 13.30
N TYR A 281 -5.78 14.18 13.50
CA TYR A 281 -4.91 14.59 12.37
C TYR A 281 -4.35 13.38 11.62
N GLY A 282 -3.91 12.34 12.33
CA GLY A 282 -3.44 11.08 11.75
C GLY A 282 -4.53 10.34 10.97
N ARG A 283 -5.78 10.37 11.47
CA ARG A 283 -6.95 9.85 10.76
C ARG A 283 -7.20 10.61 9.46
N LEU A 284 -7.23 11.95 9.51
CA LEU A 284 -7.36 12.79 8.31
C LEU A 284 -6.25 12.53 7.30
N LEU A 285 -5.00 12.40 7.75
CA LEU A 285 -3.87 12.10 6.87
C LEU A 285 -3.94 10.70 6.24
N SER A 286 -4.57 9.75 6.91
CA SER A 286 -4.73 8.38 6.42
C SER A 286 -5.92 8.24 5.46
N GLU A 287 -7.06 8.85 5.81
CA GLU A 287 -8.33 8.72 5.09
C GLU A 287 -8.48 9.77 3.97
N ARG A 288 -7.96 10.98 4.17
CA ARG A 288 -8.14 12.15 3.29
C ARG A 288 -6.86 13.01 3.19
N PRO A 289 -5.73 12.44 2.75
CA PRO A 289 -4.47 13.18 2.65
C PRO A 289 -4.55 14.42 1.75
N GLU A 290 -5.47 14.45 0.78
CA GLU A 290 -5.72 15.58 -0.12
C GLU A 290 -6.25 16.83 0.62
N ASP A 291 -6.96 16.64 1.72
CA ASP A 291 -7.54 17.75 2.50
C ASP A 291 -6.47 18.46 3.34
N VAL A 292 -5.41 17.74 3.73
CA VAL A 292 -4.39 18.21 4.69
C VAL A 292 -3.05 18.58 4.07
N VAL A 293 -2.78 18.17 2.82
CA VAL A 293 -1.48 18.40 2.16
C VAL A 293 -1.13 19.89 1.97
N ASP A 294 -2.15 20.75 1.91
CA ASP A 294 -2.03 22.21 1.81
C ASP A 294 -2.05 22.93 3.17
N GLN A 295 -2.35 22.22 4.26
CA GLN A 295 -2.62 22.84 5.56
C GLN A 295 -1.39 22.87 6.46
N GLY A 296 -1.13 24.02 7.08
CA GLY A 296 -0.04 24.23 8.04
C GLY A 296 0.93 25.33 7.62
N GLN A 297 1.63 25.91 8.61
CA GLN A 297 2.64 26.93 8.40
C GLN A 297 4.03 26.41 8.74
N VAL A 298 4.98 26.61 7.82
CA VAL A 298 6.41 26.35 8.04
C VAL A 298 7.02 27.60 8.68
N LEU A 299 7.80 27.43 9.76
CA LEU A 299 8.40 28.58 10.46
C LEU A 299 9.40 29.27 9.51
N ASP A 300 9.43 30.60 9.52
CA ASP A 300 10.32 31.43 8.69
C ASP A 300 10.16 31.25 7.16
N ARG A 301 9.09 30.56 6.71
CA ARG A 301 8.83 30.19 5.31
C ARG A 301 7.32 30.25 4.98
N ALA A 302 6.73 31.44 5.15
CA ALA A 302 5.31 31.65 4.85
C ALA A 302 4.97 31.33 3.37
N GLY A 303 3.94 30.52 3.15
CA GLY A 303 3.46 30.12 1.80
C GLY A 303 4.16 28.90 1.19
N LEU A 304 5.18 28.34 1.83
CA LEU A 304 5.82 27.09 1.41
C LEU A 304 5.10 25.89 2.04
N THR A 305 4.38 25.13 1.23
CA THR A 305 3.77 23.83 1.61
C THR A 305 4.39 22.71 0.79
N VAL A 306 4.22 21.46 1.25
CA VAL A 306 4.59 20.27 0.48
C VAL A 306 3.93 20.31 -0.91
N ALA A 307 2.64 20.65 -1.00
CA ALA A 307 1.94 20.74 -2.27
C ALA A 307 2.52 21.82 -3.22
N ASN A 308 2.80 23.04 -2.73
CA ASN A 308 3.32 24.12 -3.57
C ASN A 308 4.68 23.78 -4.18
N LEU A 309 5.59 23.21 -3.38
CA LEU A 309 6.92 22.81 -3.87
C LEU A 309 6.84 21.72 -4.93
N TRP A 310 5.86 20.83 -4.82
CA TRP A 310 5.65 19.75 -5.77
C TRP A 310 4.99 20.21 -7.06
N THR A 311 3.99 21.09 -6.98
CA THR A 311 3.32 21.69 -8.14
C THR A 311 4.33 22.35 -9.08
N LEU A 312 5.33 23.04 -8.55
CA LEU A 312 6.41 23.64 -9.35
C LEU A 312 7.24 22.58 -10.08
N SER A 313 7.65 21.50 -9.39
CA SER A 313 8.42 20.42 -10.02
C SER A 313 7.62 19.66 -11.08
N VAL A 314 6.32 19.46 -10.87
CA VAL A 314 5.42 18.87 -11.87
C VAL A 314 5.22 19.80 -13.07
N ALA A 315 5.11 21.12 -12.86
CA ALA A 315 5.01 22.09 -13.96
C ALA A 315 6.27 22.10 -14.85
N SER A 316 7.46 22.10 -14.23
CA SER A 316 8.73 22.02 -14.96
C SER A 316 8.87 20.68 -15.70
N LEU A 317 8.45 19.56 -15.09
CA LEU A 317 8.43 18.26 -15.75
C LEU A 317 7.45 18.24 -16.93
N ARG A 318 6.25 18.80 -16.77
CA ARG A 318 5.22 18.86 -17.84
C ARG A 318 5.72 19.60 -19.07
N ALA A 319 6.51 20.66 -18.89
CA ALA A 319 7.08 21.42 -20.01
C ALA A 319 8.16 20.64 -20.78
N ARG A 320 8.90 19.72 -20.14
CA ARG A 320 10.00 18.96 -20.76
C ARG A 320 9.58 17.57 -21.23
N CYS A 321 8.78 16.86 -20.44
CA CYS A 321 8.35 15.49 -20.70
C CYS A 321 6.89 15.29 -20.20
N PRO A 322 5.88 15.63 -21.02
CA PRO A 322 4.48 15.47 -20.63
C PRO A 322 4.08 14.02 -20.29
N ALA A 323 4.61 13.03 -21.01
CA ALA A 323 4.36 11.60 -20.75
C ALA A 323 4.81 11.16 -19.34
N ALA A 324 5.88 11.76 -18.79
CA ALA A 324 6.32 11.50 -17.43
C ALA A 324 5.34 12.05 -16.38
N VAL A 325 4.58 13.10 -16.71
CA VAL A 325 3.51 13.59 -15.85
C VAL A 325 2.27 12.68 -15.94
N GLU A 326 1.91 12.20 -17.13
CA GLU A 326 0.86 11.18 -17.27
C GLU A 326 1.19 9.93 -16.43
N LEU A 327 2.44 9.45 -16.46
CA LEU A 327 2.87 8.32 -15.62
C LEU A 327 2.76 8.65 -14.13
N LEU A 328 3.14 9.86 -13.70
CA LEU A 328 2.97 10.31 -12.31
C LEU A 328 1.50 10.31 -11.88
N GLU A 329 0.63 10.84 -12.72
CA GLU A 329 -0.80 10.97 -12.48
C GLU A 329 -1.45 9.58 -12.35
N LEU A 330 -1.13 8.63 -13.26
CA LEU A 330 -1.60 7.25 -13.13
C LEU A 330 -1.03 6.55 -11.91
N CYS A 331 0.28 6.72 -11.62
CA CYS A 331 0.92 6.17 -10.41
C CYS A 331 0.28 6.71 -9.12
N ALA A 332 -0.16 7.97 -9.12
CA ALA A 332 -0.81 8.58 -7.98
C ALA A 332 -2.21 8.00 -7.69
N LEU A 333 -2.83 7.30 -8.64
CA LEU A 333 -4.14 6.64 -8.46
C LEU A 333 -4.02 5.21 -7.89
N PHE A 334 -2.81 4.63 -7.90
CA PHE A 334 -2.51 3.37 -7.23
C PHE A 334 -2.34 3.55 -5.71
N ALA A 335 -2.22 2.42 -4.99
CA ALA A 335 -1.74 2.43 -3.62
C ALA A 335 -0.34 3.06 -3.49
N ALA A 336 -0.02 3.62 -2.33
CA ALA A 336 1.31 4.15 -2.01
C ALA A 336 2.35 3.03 -1.74
N GLU A 337 2.39 2.05 -2.64
CA GLU A 337 3.27 0.90 -2.66
C GLU A 337 4.03 0.84 -4.01
N PRO A 338 5.12 0.07 -4.12
CA PRO A 338 5.91 0.00 -5.35
C PRO A 338 5.11 -0.58 -6.53
N VAL A 339 4.78 0.28 -7.50
CA VAL A 339 4.00 -0.06 -8.70
C VAL A 339 4.89 -0.77 -9.71
N PRO A 340 4.57 -2.00 -10.16
CA PRO A 340 5.33 -2.67 -11.20
C PRO A 340 5.19 -1.95 -12.56
N LEU A 341 6.32 -1.57 -13.16
CA LEU A 341 6.33 -0.83 -14.43
C LEU A 341 5.83 -1.68 -15.61
N GLY A 342 5.97 -3.00 -15.52
CA GLY A 342 5.40 -3.96 -16.47
C GLY A 342 3.89 -3.82 -16.68
N LEU A 343 3.14 -3.23 -15.73
CA LEU A 343 1.72 -2.94 -15.91
C LEU A 343 1.45 -2.05 -17.14
N PHE A 344 2.33 -1.09 -17.40
CA PHE A 344 2.16 -0.09 -18.46
C PHE A 344 2.68 -0.59 -19.82
N THR A 345 3.74 -1.39 -19.81
CA THR A 345 4.42 -1.85 -21.04
C THR A 345 3.89 -3.18 -21.55
N ALA A 346 3.28 -4.02 -20.71
CA ALA A 346 2.71 -5.30 -21.13
C ALA A 346 1.34 -5.16 -21.82
N SER A 347 0.65 -4.03 -21.65
CA SER A 347 -0.66 -3.78 -22.26
C SER A 347 -0.81 -2.31 -22.69
N PRO A 348 0.07 -1.80 -23.57
CA PRO A 348 0.12 -0.39 -23.94
C PRO A 348 -1.15 0.08 -24.67
N ASP A 349 -1.93 -0.84 -25.23
CA ASP A 349 -3.21 -0.51 -25.88
C ASP A 349 -4.26 0.01 -24.92
N VAL A 350 -4.17 -0.33 -23.62
CA VAL A 350 -5.04 0.23 -22.58
C VAL A 350 -4.75 1.72 -22.37
N LEU A 351 -3.52 2.17 -22.65
CA LEU A 351 -3.14 3.59 -22.58
C LEU A 351 -3.63 4.38 -23.81
N GLY A 352 -4.16 3.71 -24.83
CA GLY A 352 -4.68 4.33 -26.06
C GLY A 352 -3.62 5.14 -26.81
N ASP A 353 -4.05 6.28 -27.34
CA ASP A 353 -3.25 7.23 -28.12
C ASP A 353 -2.58 8.32 -27.26
N SER A 354 -2.46 8.08 -25.94
CA SER A 354 -1.78 8.99 -25.02
C SER A 354 -0.28 9.09 -25.30
N LEU A 355 0.37 10.17 -24.84
CA LEU A 355 1.82 10.33 -24.98
C LEU A 355 2.57 9.24 -24.20
N LEU A 356 2.04 8.85 -23.03
CA LEU A 356 2.54 7.71 -22.29
C LEU A 356 2.34 6.39 -23.04
N GLY A 357 1.20 6.19 -23.70
CA GLY A 357 0.92 5.01 -24.50
C GLY A 357 1.85 4.87 -25.70
N ALA A 358 2.20 5.97 -26.37
CA ALA A 358 3.21 5.97 -27.42
C ALA A 358 4.59 5.60 -26.86
N ALA A 359 5.01 6.22 -25.76
CA ALA A 359 6.29 5.93 -25.12
C ALA A 359 6.37 4.50 -24.57
N ALA A 360 5.28 3.92 -24.07
CA ALA A 360 5.25 2.55 -23.53
C ALA A 360 5.49 1.46 -24.60
N ARG A 361 5.32 1.80 -25.89
CA ARG A 361 5.56 0.89 -27.03
C ARG A 361 7.02 0.88 -27.49
N ASP A 362 7.81 1.88 -27.09
CA ASP A 362 9.24 1.99 -27.43
C ASP A 362 10.11 1.94 -26.17
N THR A 363 11.12 1.07 -26.16
CA THR A 363 11.95 0.85 -24.96
C THR A 363 12.79 2.08 -24.60
N ALA A 364 13.28 2.83 -25.58
CA ALA A 364 14.13 4.00 -25.34
C ALA A 364 13.29 5.19 -24.83
N ASP A 365 12.13 5.42 -25.43
CA ASP A 365 11.21 6.47 -24.98
C ASP A 365 10.66 6.16 -23.58
N TRP A 366 10.29 4.91 -23.30
CA TRP A 366 9.88 4.46 -21.96
C TRP A 366 10.96 4.73 -20.90
N ALA A 367 12.21 4.35 -21.20
CA ALA A 367 13.34 4.62 -20.31
C ALA A 367 13.56 6.13 -20.09
N GLY A 368 13.34 6.95 -21.13
CA GLY A 368 13.37 8.41 -21.03
C GLY A 368 12.28 8.96 -20.10
N VAL A 369 11.05 8.45 -20.21
CA VAL A 369 9.91 8.82 -19.37
C VAL A 369 10.15 8.49 -17.89
N VAL A 370 10.55 7.24 -17.59
CA VAL A 370 10.87 6.80 -16.23
C VAL A 370 12.08 7.57 -15.67
N GLY A 371 13.10 7.75 -16.52
CA GLY A 371 14.30 8.51 -16.18
C GLY A 371 14.03 9.97 -15.84
N ALA A 372 13.09 10.62 -16.54
CA ALA A 372 12.68 11.99 -16.25
C ALA A 372 12.01 12.08 -14.86
N LEU A 373 11.08 11.18 -14.54
CA LEU A 373 10.42 11.10 -13.23
C LEU A 373 11.41 10.94 -12.06
N VAL A 374 12.34 9.99 -12.20
CA VAL A 374 13.38 9.72 -11.21
C VAL A 374 14.39 10.87 -11.16
N GLY A 375 14.70 11.48 -12.30
CA GLY A 375 15.60 12.62 -12.44
C GLY A 375 15.13 13.85 -11.66
N TYR A 376 13.82 14.09 -11.65
CA TYR A 376 13.17 15.13 -10.84
C TYR A 376 12.93 14.72 -9.37
N ASN A 377 13.33 13.51 -8.98
CA ASN A 377 13.12 12.94 -7.63
C ASN A 377 11.64 12.97 -7.19
N LEU A 378 10.70 12.81 -8.14
CA LEU A 378 9.26 12.69 -7.86
C LEU A 378 8.84 11.25 -7.58
N ALA A 379 9.64 10.29 -8.05
CA ALA A 379 9.49 8.87 -7.81
C ALA A 379 10.85 8.22 -7.60
N ARG A 380 10.85 7.05 -6.94
CA ARG A 380 12.03 6.19 -6.79
C ARG A 380 11.82 4.93 -7.61
N LEU A 381 12.79 4.60 -8.45
CA LEU A 381 12.85 3.32 -9.17
C LEU A 381 13.71 2.35 -8.37
N ASP A 382 13.18 1.16 -8.13
CA ASP A 382 13.95 -0.03 -7.79
C ASP A 382 14.30 -0.77 -9.07
N SER A 383 15.60 -0.76 -9.43
CA SER A 383 16.09 -1.34 -10.68
C SER A 383 16.01 -2.87 -10.70
N ASP A 384 16.04 -3.51 -9.53
CA ASP A 384 16.10 -4.98 -9.45
C ASP A 384 14.72 -5.60 -9.62
N SER A 385 13.69 -4.90 -9.15
CA SER A 385 12.29 -5.34 -9.21
C SER A 385 11.44 -4.64 -10.28
N ASP A 386 12.02 -3.67 -11.00
CA ASP A 386 11.33 -2.81 -11.99
C ASP A 386 10.07 -2.15 -11.43
N ARG A 387 10.18 -1.63 -10.20
CA ARG A 387 9.06 -1.03 -9.46
C ARG A 387 9.30 0.44 -9.17
N LEU A 388 8.26 1.23 -9.46
CA LEU A 388 8.26 2.66 -9.24
C LEU A 388 7.46 2.99 -7.97
N THR A 389 8.09 3.69 -7.04
CA THR A 389 7.47 4.15 -5.80
C THR A 389 7.28 5.65 -5.86
N VAL A 390 6.02 6.09 -5.82
CA VAL A 390 5.65 7.49 -5.61
C VAL A 390 5.33 7.68 -4.13
N HIS A 391 5.97 8.66 -3.50
CA HIS A 391 5.75 8.92 -2.08
C HIS A 391 4.30 9.38 -1.83
N ARG A 392 3.67 8.90 -0.74
CA ARG A 392 2.23 9.12 -0.46
C ARG A 392 1.75 10.58 -0.54
N LEU A 393 2.53 11.52 0.02
CA LEU A 393 2.19 12.95 -0.02
C LEU A 393 2.30 13.53 -1.44
N VAL A 394 3.20 12.97 -2.25
CA VAL A 394 3.39 13.33 -3.66
C VAL A 394 2.20 12.84 -4.45
N ALA A 395 1.81 11.57 -4.25
CA ALA A 395 0.60 11.03 -4.85
C ALA A 395 -0.65 11.83 -4.44
N ALA A 396 -0.78 12.21 -3.16
CA ALA A 396 -1.89 13.03 -2.68
C ALA A 396 -1.91 14.43 -3.31
N ALA A 397 -0.77 15.12 -3.35
CA ALA A 397 -0.65 16.42 -4.01
C ALA A 397 -0.97 16.34 -5.52
N THR A 398 -0.47 15.30 -6.21
CA THR A 398 -0.78 15.05 -7.62
C THR A 398 -2.29 14.87 -7.81
N ARG A 399 -2.94 13.97 -7.04
CA ARG A 399 -4.39 13.76 -7.13
C ARG A 399 -5.18 15.03 -6.85
N ARG A 400 -4.77 15.82 -5.85
CA ARG A 400 -5.42 17.09 -5.48
C ARG A 400 -5.36 18.14 -6.60
N ALA A 401 -4.29 18.11 -7.40
CA ALA A 401 -4.09 19.01 -8.53
C ALA A 401 -4.78 18.54 -9.83
N MET A 402 -5.20 17.28 -9.91
CA MET A 402 -5.88 16.73 -11.09
C MET A 402 -7.36 17.18 -11.14
N PRO A 403 -7.86 17.61 -12.31
CA PRO A 403 -9.29 17.79 -12.54
C PRO A 403 -10.07 16.48 -12.33
N ALA A 404 -11.34 16.57 -11.92
CA ALA A 404 -12.19 15.41 -11.68
C ALA A 404 -12.33 14.49 -12.92
N GLU A 405 -12.39 15.08 -14.11
CA GLU A 405 -12.45 14.35 -15.38
C GLU A 405 -11.16 13.54 -15.63
N THR A 406 -10.00 14.13 -15.35
CA THR A 406 -8.69 13.47 -15.46
C THR A 406 -8.56 12.33 -14.45
N VAL A 407 -9.06 12.51 -13.22
CA VAL A 407 -9.11 11.44 -12.21
C VAL A 407 -10.00 10.30 -12.68
N ALA A 408 -11.20 10.58 -13.19
CA ALA A 408 -12.12 9.55 -13.68
C ALA A 408 -11.53 8.78 -14.88
N GLY A 409 -10.96 9.49 -15.86
CA GLY A 409 -10.27 8.87 -16.99
C GLY A 409 -9.07 8.03 -16.57
N GLY A 410 -8.22 8.57 -15.68
CA GLY A 410 -7.06 7.86 -15.15
C GLY A 410 -7.43 6.62 -14.34
N LEU A 411 -8.53 6.67 -13.56
CA LEU A 411 -9.03 5.50 -12.82
C LEU A 411 -9.52 4.41 -13.77
N ALA A 412 -10.19 4.77 -14.87
CA ALA A 412 -10.58 3.80 -15.90
C ALA A 412 -9.36 3.14 -16.55
N THR A 413 -8.32 3.94 -16.88
CA THR A 413 -7.07 3.44 -17.44
C THR A 413 -6.35 2.50 -16.48
N VAL A 414 -6.13 2.92 -15.23
CA VAL A 414 -5.45 2.12 -14.21
C VAL A 414 -6.21 0.82 -13.91
N ALA A 415 -7.54 0.89 -13.82
CA ALA A 415 -8.35 -0.31 -13.62
C ALA A 415 -8.27 -1.26 -14.83
N GLY A 416 -8.19 -0.72 -16.05
CA GLY A 416 -7.93 -1.50 -17.27
C GLY A 416 -6.55 -2.19 -17.25
N LEU A 417 -5.50 -1.49 -16.81
CA LEU A 417 -4.15 -2.06 -16.70
C LEU A 417 -4.12 -3.20 -15.68
N LEU A 418 -4.75 -3.02 -14.52
CA LEU A 418 -4.90 -4.08 -13.52
C LEU A 418 -5.66 -5.29 -14.08
N ARG A 419 -6.80 -5.05 -14.74
CA ARG A 419 -7.63 -6.10 -15.33
C ARG A 419 -6.88 -6.90 -16.40
N ALA A 420 -6.03 -6.25 -17.20
CA ALA A 420 -5.24 -6.94 -18.23
C ALA A 420 -4.22 -7.93 -17.66
N GLN A 421 -3.80 -7.74 -16.41
CA GLN A 421 -2.76 -8.55 -15.75
C GLN A 421 -3.33 -9.55 -14.74
N LEU A 422 -4.59 -9.39 -14.34
CA LEU A 422 -5.25 -10.24 -13.36
C LEU A 422 -6.04 -11.35 -14.05
N PRO A 423 -5.74 -12.63 -13.76
CA PRO A 423 -6.53 -13.73 -14.30
C PRO A 423 -7.91 -13.79 -13.64
N ASP A 424 -8.88 -14.37 -14.33
CA ASP A 424 -10.14 -14.77 -13.71
C ASP A 424 -9.86 -15.77 -12.58
N LEU A 425 -10.30 -15.42 -11.37
CA LEU A 425 -10.06 -16.24 -10.19
C LEU A 425 -10.80 -17.58 -10.30
N ASN A 426 -10.01 -18.65 -10.30
CA ASN A 426 -10.51 -20.00 -10.16
C ASN A 426 -9.94 -20.62 -8.89
N ARG A 427 -10.81 -20.94 -7.93
CA ARG A 427 -10.43 -21.57 -6.65
C ARG A 427 -9.70 -22.91 -6.82
N PHE A 428 -9.85 -23.57 -7.97
CA PHE A 428 -9.21 -24.84 -8.29
C PHE A 428 -7.89 -24.69 -9.05
N THR A 429 -7.46 -23.46 -9.33
CA THR A 429 -6.21 -23.18 -10.05
C THR A 429 -5.31 -22.27 -9.20
N PRO A 430 -4.52 -22.83 -8.26
CA PRO A 430 -3.66 -22.05 -7.36
C PRO A 430 -2.66 -21.12 -8.08
N GLY A 431 -2.29 -21.45 -9.32
CA GLY A 431 -1.42 -20.61 -10.16
C GLY A 431 -2.02 -19.22 -10.49
N THR A 432 -3.33 -19.04 -10.34
CA THR A 432 -4.00 -17.74 -10.56
C THR A 432 -3.84 -16.78 -9.38
N TRP A 433 -3.32 -17.22 -8.23
CA TRP A 433 -3.30 -16.41 -7.00
C TRP A 433 -2.12 -15.45 -6.90
N GLY A 434 -1.00 -15.74 -7.59
CA GLY A 434 0.22 -14.92 -7.54
C GLY A 434 -0.03 -13.47 -7.97
N PRO A 435 -0.57 -13.22 -9.18
CA PRO A 435 -0.87 -11.86 -9.64
C PRO A 435 -1.85 -11.12 -8.72
N TRP A 436 -2.87 -11.80 -8.20
CA TRP A 436 -3.82 -11.21 -7.26
C TRP A 436 -3.13 -10.79 -5.96
N ARG A 437 -2.27 -11.63 -5.37
CA ARG A 437 -1.50 -11.29 -4.18
C ARG A 437 -0.63 -10.06 -4.39
N ASP A 438 0.11 -10.02 -5.50
CA ASP A 438 1.13 -9.02 -5.75
C ASP A 438 0.53 -7.65 -6.13
N LEU A 439 -0.70 -7.63 -6.66
CA LEU A 439 -1.42 -6.42 -7.06
C LEU A 439 -2.58 -6.05 -6.12
N LEU A 440 -2.89 -6.85 -5.09
CA LEU A 440 -4.04 -6.61 -4.21
C LEU A 440 -4.06 -5.19 -3.60
N PRO A 441 -2.95 -4.63 -3.08
CA PRO A 441 -2.96 -3.28 -2.51
C PRO A 441 -3.41 -2.23 -3.55
N HIS A 442 -2.91 -2.37 -4.78
CA HIS A 442 -3.26 -1.52 -5.92
C HIS A 442 -4.73 -1.70 -6.33
N VAL A 443 -5.22 -2.93 -6.38
CA VAL A 443 -6.63 -3.23 -6.69
C VAL A 443 -7.56 -2.61 -5.66
N LEU A 444 -7.28 -2.77 -4.36
CA LEU A 444 -8.10 -2.20 -3.30
C LEU A 444 -8.13 -0.67 -3.34
N ALA A 445 -6.96 -0.04 -3.53
CA ALA A 445 -6.85 1.41 -3.63
C ALA A 445 -7.62 1.98 -4.83
N VAL A 446 -7.55 1.31 -5.99
CA VAL A 446 -8.24 1.73 -7.21
C VAL A 446 -9.75 1.49 -7.09
N ALA A 447 -10.16 0.33 -6.56
CA ALA A 447 -11.57 0.01 -6.34
C ALA A 447 -12.23 1.02 -5.39
N GLU A 448 -11.60 1.32 -4.25
CA GLU A 448 -12.10 2.30 -3.28
C GLU A 448 -12.37 3.67 -3.92
N ARG A 449 -11.45 4.14 -4.77
CA ARG A 449 -11.57 5.43 -5.47
C ARG A 449 -12.63 5.38 -6.56
N ALA A 450 -12.56 4.39 -7.44
CA ALA A 450 -13.39 4.31 -8.63
C ALA A 450 -14.84 3.92 -8.33
N LEU A 451 -15.11 3.17 -7.25
CA LEU A 451 -16.47 2.87 -6.81
C LEU A 451 -17.27 4.12 -6.40
N THR A 452 -16.62 5.24 -6.10
CA THR A 452 -17.32 6.51 -5.81
C THR A 452 -17.73 7.29 -7.06
N THR A 453 -17.22 6.91 -8.23
CA THR A 453 -17.44 7.59 -9.52
C THR A 453 -18.63 7.02 -10.29
N GLN A 454 -18.94 7.59 -11.46
CA GLN A 454 -19.85 7.07 -12.47
C GLN A 454 -19.11 6.81 -13.78
N GLY A 455 -19.70 6.01 -14.68
CA GLY A 455 -19.17 5.77 -16.02
C GLY A 455 -18.13 4.62 -16.10
N PRO A 456 -17.17 4.68 -17.04
CA PRO A 456 -16.24 3.57 -17.31
C PRO A 456 -15.38 3.15 -16.11
N ALA A 457 -14.95 4.11 -15.28
CA ALA A 457 -14.18 3.83 -14.07
C ALA A 457 -14.96 2.96 -13.08
N PHE A 458 -16.25 3.22 -12.91
CA PHE A 458 -17.14 2.42 -12.05
C PHE A 458 -17.24 0.97 -12.55
N GLY A 459 -17.46 0.76 -13.85
CA GLY A 459 -17.59 -0.60 -14.41
C GLY A 459 -16.30 -1.43 -14.29
N ALA A 460 -15.14 -0.80 -14.42
CA ALA A 460 -13.87 -1.48 -14.18
C ALA A 460 -13.63 -1.79 -12.69
N ALA A 461 -14.04 -0.87 -11.80
CA ALA A 461 -13.97 -1.07 -10.36
C ALA A 461 -14.89 -2.19 -9.85
N GLU A 462 -16.06 -2.35 -10.45
CA GLU A 462 -17.02 -3.43 -10.14
C GLU A 462 -16.34 -4.81 -10.25
N TRP A 463 -15.70 -5.06 -11.40
CA TRP A 463 -14.99 -6.31 -11.65
C TRP A 463 -13.81 -6.50 -10.70
N LEU A 464 -13.00 -5.45 -10.48
CA LEU A 464 -11.85 -5.49 -9.58
C LEU A 464 -12.24 -5.75 -8.12
N ALA A 465 -13.23 -5.03 -7.60
CA ALA A 465 -13.75 -5.22 -6.25
C ALA A 465 -14.34 -6.62 -6.08
N GLY A 466 -15.04 -7.10 -7.11
CA GLY A 466 -15.56 -8.46 -7.13
C GLY A 466 -14.45 -9.51 -7.08
N GLY A 467 -13.47 -9.43 -7.96
CA GLY A 467 -12.33 -10.36 -7.94
C GLY A 467 -11.56 -10.31 -6.61
N ALA A 468 -11.26 -9.11 -6.09
CA ALA A 468 -10.56 -8.94 -4.82
C ALA A 468 -11.34 -9.54 -3.65
N ALA A 469 -12.67 -9.33 -3.57
CA ALA A 469 -13.49 -9.94 -2.53
C ALA A 469 -13.50 -11.47 -2.61
N ASN A 470 -13.50 -12.04 -3.82
CA ASN A 470 -13.37 -13.50 -3.98
C ASN A 470 -11.99 -13.99 -3.54
N TYR A 471 -10.92 -13.29 -3.92
CA TYR A 471 -9.56 -13.62 -3.49
C TYR A 471 -9.44 -13.62 -1.95
N LEU A 472 -9.90 -12.55 -1.30
CA LEU A 472 -9.90 -12.40 0.16
C LEU A 472 -10.70 -13.53 0.84
N ARG A 473 -11.87 -13.89 0.29
CA ARG A 473 -12.71 -14.99 0.76
C ARG A 473 -11.97 -16.34 0.73
N GLU A 474 -11.35 -16.70 -0.40
CA GLU A 474 -10.63 -17.97 -0.53
C GLU A 474 -9.40 -18.07 0.42
N HIS A 475 -8.87 -16.94 0.88
CA HIS A 475 -7.76 -16.86 1.84
C HIS A 475 -8.24 -16.67 3.30
N GLY A 476 -9.54 -16.79 3.57
CA GLY A 476 -10.11 -16.68 4.92
C GLY A 476 -10.20 -15.26 5.47
N GLN A 477 -9.90 -14.23 4.66
CA GLN A 477 -9.98 -12.82 5.03
C GLN A 477 -11.43 -12.30 4.88
N HIS A 478 -12.37 -12.97 5.56
CA HIS A 478 -13.81 -12.74 5.40
C HIS A 478 -14.26 -11.31 5.80
N THR A 479 -13.62 -10.71 6.81
CA THR A 479 -13.93 -9.34 7.26
C THR A 479 -13.67 -8.31 6.17
N ASP A 480 -12.52 -8.40 5.50
CA ASP A 480 -12.16 -7.49 4.41
C ASP A 480 -13.01 -7.72 3.16
N ALA A 481 -13.31 -8.98 2.85
CA ALA A 481 -14.22 -9.32 1.76
C ALA A 481 -15.63 -8.73 1.99
N ILE A 482 -16.17 -8.82 3.21
CA ILE A 482 -17.47 -8.24 3.56
C ILE A 482 -17.45 -6.72 3.49
N ARG A 483 -16.40 -6.07 4.00
CA ARG A 483 -16.25 -4.61 3.91
C ARG A 483 -16.27 -4.17 2.44
N LEU A 484 -15.49 -4.83 1.59
CA LEU A 484 -15.39 -4.50 0.17
C LEU A 484 -16.71 -4.75 -0.57
N LEU A 485 -17.40 -5.87 -0.31
CA LEU A 485 -18.70 -6.17 -0.91
C LEU A 485 -19.78 -5.17 -0.47
N ASN A 486 -19.78 -4.74 0.80
CA ASN A 486 -20.70 -3.68 1.25
C ASN A 486 -20.45 -2.35 0.54
N GLN A 487 -19.19 -1.98 0.33
CA GLN A 487 -18.82 -0.78 -0.45
C GLN A 487 -19.26 -0.89 -1.92
N LEU A 488 -19.07 -2.06 -2.53
CA LEU A 488 -19.52 -2.37 -3.88
C LEU A 488 -21.05 -2.26 -3.98
N ILE A 489 -21.80 -2.96 -3.13
CA ILE A 489 -23.28 -2.95 -3.13
C ILE A 489 -23.81 -1.54 -2.92
N ALA A 490 -23.26 -0.76 -1.99
CA ALA A 490 -23.67 0.63 -1.77
C ALA A 490 -23.47 1.49 -3.03
N SER A 491 -22.41 1.21 -3.79
CA SER A 491 -22.10 1.94 -5.02
C SER A 491 -22.96 1.47 -6.20
N GLU A 492 -23.21 0.17 -6.35
CA GLU A 492 -24.13 -0.38 -7.34
C GLU A 492 -25.56 0.08 -7.10
N VAL A 493 -26.06 0.10 -5.86
CA VAL A 493 -27.38 0.67 -5.53
C VAL A 493 -27.47 2.14 -5.95
N ARG A 494 -26.40 2.92 -5.75
CA ARG A 494 -26.36 4.35 -6.12
C ARG A 494 -26.35 4.57 -7.63
N VAL A 495 -25.62 3.75 -8.39
CA VAL A 495 -25.36 3.97 -9.82
C VAL A 495 -26.31 3.18 -10.73
N LEU A 496 -26.61 1.93 -10.37
CA LEU A 496 -27.40 0.98 -11.15
C LEU A 496 -28.81 0.79 -10.60
N GLY A 497 -28.97 0.97 -9.29
CA GLY A 497 -30.22 0.75 -8.57
C GLY A 497 -30.23 -0.58 -7.79
N PRO A 498 -31.15 -0.73 -6.81
CA PRO A 498 -31.24 -1.92 -5.97
C PRO A 498 -31.67 -3.18 -6.73
N ASP A 499 -32.37 -3.02 -7.85
CA ASP A 499 -32.97 -4.09 -8.65
C ASP A 499 -32.07 -4.55 -9.81
N ASP A 500 -30.92 -3.89 -10.05
CA ASP A 500 -29.99 -4.30 -11.12
C ASP A 500 -29.44 -5.72 -10.83
N PRO A 501 -29.38 -6.62 -11.83
CA PRO A 501 -28.86 -7.97 -11.67
C PRO A 501 -27.47 -8.04 -11.03
N ARG A 502 -26.60 -7.05 -11.29
CA ARG A 502 -25.26 -6.98 -10.69
C ARG A 502 -25.32 -6.66 -9.20
N THR A 503 -26.19 -5.72 -8.80
CA THR A 503 -26.46 -5.44 -7.38
C THR A 503 -26.94 -6.69 -6.64
N LEU A 504 -27.90 -7.42 -7.23
CA LEU A 504 -28.40 -8.68 -6.66
C LEU A 504 -27.31 -9.76 -6.60
N TYR A 505 -26.44 -9.81 -7.61
CA TYR A 505 -25.31 -10.72 -7.64
C TYR A 505 -24.29 -10.40 -6.54
N ALA A 506 -23.93 -9.13 -6.33
CA ALA A 506 -23.03 -8.71 -5.26
C ALA A 506 -23.62 -9.01 -3.87
N ARG A 507 -24.92 -8.79 -3.66
CA ARG A 507 -25.63 -9.18 -2.43
C ARG A 507 -25.60 -10.70 -2.20
N SER A 508 -25.80 -11.49 -3.25
CA SER A 508 -25.70 -12.95 -3.17
C SER A 508 -24.28 -13.39 -2.77
N ARG A 509 -23.26 -12.72 -3.32
CA ARG A 509 -21.86 -12.97 -2.95
C ARG A 509 -21.55 -12.57 -1.51
N LEU A 510 -22.14 -11.49 -1.01
CA LEU A 510 -22.02 -11.11 0.40
C LEU A 510 -22.57 -12.22 1.31
N ALA A 511 -23.75 -12.78 1.00
CA ALA A 511 -24.32 -13.90 1.74
C ALA A 511 -23.42 -15.15 1.73
N VAL A 512 -22.76 -15.45 0.60
CA VAL A 512 -21.75 -16.53 0.52
C VAL A 512 -20.59 -16.27 1.48
N VAL A 513 -20.07 -15.04 1.55
CA VAL A 513 -18.96 -14.72 2.48
C VAL A 513 -19.41 -14.82 3.95
N HIS A 514 -20.66 -14.47 4.26
CA HIS A 514 -21.22 -14.71 5.60
C HIS A 514 -21.28 -16.20 5.93
N GLU A 515 -21.69 -17.04 4.98
CA GLU A 515 -21.71 -18.50 5.14
C GLU A 515 -20.30 -19.05 5.42
N ASP A 516 -19.30 -18.68 4.62
CA ASP A 516 -17.90 -19.11 4.81
C ASP A 516 -17.30 -18.61 6.13
N ALA A 517 -17.76 -17.45 6.62
CA ALA A 517 -17.39 -16.90 7.92
C ALA A 517 -18.12 -17.56 9.10
N GLY A 518 -19.03 -18.51 8.86
CA GLY A 518 -19.86 -19.14 9.89
C GLY A 518 -20.98 -18.26 10.43
N ARG A 519 -21.25 -17.10 9.80
CA ARG A 519 -22.36 -16.19 10.15
C ARG A 519 -23.63 -16.62 9.43
N LEU A 520 -24.14 -17.78 9.82
CA LEU A 520 -25.22 -18.46 9.11
C LEU A 520 -26.54 -17.68 9.12
N ASP A 521 -26.87 -16.98 10.21
CA ASP A 521 -28.07 -16.15 10.27
C ASP A 521 -28.01 -14.96 9.30
N ASP A 522 -26.86 -14.26 9.22
CA ASP A 522 -26.64 -13.19 8.24
C ASP A 522 -26.73 -13.72 6.80
N ALA A 523 -26.15 -14.91 6.55
CA ALA A 523 -26.20 -15.55 5.24
C ALA A 523 -27.64 -15.90 4.83
N ILE A 524 -28.42 -16.49 5.74
CA ILE A 524 -29.83 -16.82 5.52
C ILE A 524 -30.63 -15.55 5.22
N ALA A 525 -30.51 -14.51 6.05
CA ALA A 525 -31.22 -13.24 5.85
C ALA A 525 -30.85 -12.60 4.49
N GLY A 526 -29.56 -12.65 4.12
CA GLY A 526 -29.09 -12.18 2.82
C GLY A 526 -29.65 -12.97 1.65
N TYR A 527 -29.70 -14.31 1.74
CA TYR A 527 -30.28 -15.16 0.71
C TYR A 527 -31.80 -14.99 0.58
N GLU A 528 -32.52 -14.84 1.69
CA GLU A 528 -33.97 -14.55 1.71
C GLU A 528 -34.27 -13.23 0.99
N ALA A 529 -33.53 -12.16 1.31
CA ALA A 529 -33.70 -10.86 0.66
C ALA A 529 -33.44 -10.93 -0.85
N VAL A 530 -32.34 -11.58 -1.27
CA VAL A 530 -32.01 -11.75 -2.69
C VAL A 530 -33.03 -12.64 -3.41
N LEU A 531 -33.53 -13.68 -2.75
CA LEU A 531 -34.57 -14.56 -3.31
C LEU A 531 -35.87 -13.79 -3.52
N ALA A 532 -36.34 -13.05 -2.52
CA ALA A 532 -37.56 -12.25 -2.62
C ALA A 532 -37.48 -11.20 -3.74
N ASP A 533 -36.34 -10.52 -3.87
CA ASP A 533 -36.11 -9.58 -4.98
C ASP A 533 -36.12 -10.29 -6.35
N ARG A 534 -35.49 -11.46 -6.47
CA ARG A 534 -35.48 -12.23 -7.74
C ARG A 534 -36.84 -12.80 -8.09
N GLU A 535 -37.62 -13.29 -7.13
CA GLU A 535 -39.00 -13.72 -7.34
C GLU A 535 -39.86 -12.55 -7.87
N ARG A 536 -39.71 -11.35 -7.28
CA ARG A 536 -40.42 -10.14 -7.73
C ARG A 536 -40.02 -9.67 -9.13
N ILE A 537 -38.72 -9.68 -9.45
CA ILE A 537 -38.17 -9.07 -10.68
C ILE A 537 -38.17 -10.07 -11.85
N LEU A 538 -37.65 -11.28 -11.62
CA LEU A 538 -37.41 -12.29 -12.65
C LEU A 538 -38.50 -13.36 -12.71
N GLY A 539 -39.29 -13.49 -11.64
CA GLY A 539 -40.29 -14.53 -11.46
C GLY A 539 -39.71 -15.81 -10.83
N ASP A 540 -40.62 -16.65 -10.34
CA ASP A 540 -40.32 -17.89 -9.62
C ASP A 540 -39.53 -18.91 -10.46
N ASP A 541 -39.75 -18.90 -11.78
CA ASP A 541 -39.20 -19.88 -12.72
C ASP A 541 -37.83 -19.51 -13.28
N HIS A 542 -37.34 -18.30 -12.98
CA HIS A 542 -36.07 -17.86 -13.54
C HIS A 542 -34.91 -18.67 -12.94
N PRO A 543 -33.92 -19.11 -13.75
CA PRO A 543 -32.79 -19.90 -13.26
C PRO A 543 -32.07 -19.29 -12.05
N ASP A 544 -31.89 -17.97 -12.03
CA ASP A 544 -31.28 -17.27 -10.89
C ASP A 544 -32.14 -17.28 -9.62
N THR A 545 -33.46 -17.30 -9.75
CA THR A 545 -34.40 -17.42 -8.63
C THR A 545 -34.30 -18.80 -8.01
N VAL A 546 -34.35 -19.84 -8.86
CA VAL A 546 -34.18 -21.24 -8.42
C VAL A 546 -32.79 -21.46 -7.80
N PHE A 547 -31.74 -20.86 -8.38
CA PHE A 547 -30.40 -20.89 -7.83
C PHE A 547 -30.31 -20.23 -6.44
N SER A 548 -30.94 -19.06 -6.25
CA SER A 548 -31.02 -18.41 -4.93
C SER A 548 -31.75 -19.29 -3.90
N ARG A 549 -32.87 -19.91 -4.30
CA ARG A 549 -33.62 -20.83 -3.42
C ARG A 549 -32.76 -22.02 -2.98
N ARG A 550 -31.97 -22.59 -3.90
CA ARG A 550 -31.01 -23.65 -3.60
C ARG A 550 -29.92 -23.21 -2.61
N ARG A 551 -29.41 -21.98 -2.75
CA ARG A 551 -28.41 -21.41 -1.83
C ARG A 551 -28.98 -21.21 -0.43
N LEU A 552 -30.19 -20.66 -0.34
CA LEU A 552 -30.91 -20.53 0.93
C LEU A 552 -31.09 -21.88 1.62
N ALA A 553 -31.53 -22.91 0.88
CA ALA A 553 -31.71 -24.26 1.41
C ALA A 553 -30.40 -24.85 1.98
N GLY A 554 -29.28 -24.60 1.30
CA GLY A 554 -27.95 -24.99 1.78
C GLY A 554 -27.57 -24.30 3.09
N ALA A 555 -27.77 -22.99 3.18
CA ALA A 555 -27.48 -22.22 4.39
C ALA A 555 -28.38 -22.64 5.56
N GLN A 556 -29.68 -22.86 5.33
CA GLN A 556 -30.63 -23.38 6.32
C GLN A 556 -30.19 -24.76 6.84
N LYS A 557 -29.78 -25.66 5.94
CA LYS A 557 -29.24 -26.98 6.30
C LYS A 557 -28.00 -26.85 7.19
N SER A 558 -27.04 -26.00 6.81
CA SER A 558 -25.82 -25.74 7.58
C SER A 558 -26.12 -25.14 8.96
N ALA A 559 -27.19 -24.36 9.08
CA ALA A 559 -27.67 -23.78 10.35
C ALA A 559 -28.47 -24.74 11.22
N GLY A 560 -28.69 -25.98 10.79
CA GLY A 560 -29.52 -26.95 11.52
C GLY A 560 -31.04 -26.74 11.36
N ARG A 561 -31.47 -25.80 10.50
CA ARG A 561 -32.88 -25.57 10.18
C ARG A 561 -33.37 -26.58 9.14
N HIS A 562 -33.40 -27.85 9.55
CA HIS A 562 -33.56 -28.97 8.64
C HIS A 562 -34.92 -29.00 7.92
N ASP A 563 -36.02 -28.68 8.61
CA ASP A 563 -37.34 -28.66 7.99
C ASP A 563 -37.48 -27.56 6.93
N ASP A 564 -36.96 -26.36 7.21
CA ASP A 564 -36.91 -25.25 6.25
C ASP A 564 -36.08 -25.61 5.00
N ALA A 565 -34.92 -26.25 5.23
CA ALA A 565 -34.05 -26.70 4.17
C ALA A 565 -34.71 -27.77 3.29
N ILE A 566 -35.40 -28.75 3.90
CA ILE A 566 -36.15 -29.79 3.19
C ILE A 566 -37.23 -29.14 2.33
N ALA A 567 -38.09 -28.28 2.89
CA ALA A 567 -39.13 -27.59 2.15
C ALA A 567 -38.59 -26.78 0.97
N SER A 568 -37.46 -26.08 1.17
CA SER A 568 -36.80 -25.32 0.12
C SER A 568 -36.22 -26.23 -0.98
N TYR A 569 -35.57 -27.34 -0.63
CA TYR A 569 -35.03 -28.30 -1.60
C TYR A 569 -36.11 -29.07 -2.36
N GLU A 570 -37.25 -29.39 -1.73
CA GLU A 570 -38.41 -29.97 -2.40
C GLU A 570 -38.92 -29.04 -3.50
N ARG A 571 -39.06 -27.75 -3.20
CA ARG A 571 -39.45 -26.74 -4.18
C ARG A 571 -38.44 -26.62 -5.32
N VAL A 572 -37.14 -26.57 -5.03
CA VAL A 572 -36.08 -26.55 -6.06
C VAL A 572 -36.14 -27.80 -6.96
N ALA A 573 -36.33 -28.99 -6.39
CA ALA A 573 -36.42 -30.23 -7.15
C ALA A 573 -37.68 -30.27 -8.03
N ALA A 574 -38.81 -29.76 -7.55
CA ALA A 574 -40.04 -29.64 -8.32
C ALA A 574 -39.90 -28.62 -9.47
N ASP A 575 -39.31 -27.47 -9.20
CA ASP A 575 -39.09 -26.42 -10.20
C ASP A 575 -38.16 -26.90 -11.31
N HIS A 576 -36.99 -27.50 -10.98
CA HIS A 576 -36.10 -28.06 -11.99
C HIS A 576 -36.76 -29.18 -12.80
N ALA A 577 -37.53 -30.08 -12.16
CA ALA A 577 -38.24 -31.14 -12.87
C ALA A 577 -39.27 -30.61 -13.87
N ARG A 578 -39.95 -29.50 -13.53
CA ARG A 578 -40.93 -28.83 -14.40
C ARG A 578 -40.28 -28.02 -15.52
N ILE A 579 -39.21 -27.28 -15.22
CA ILE A 579 -38.55 -26.35 -16.16
C ILE A 579 -37.61 -27.08 -17.11
N LEU A 580 -36.75 -27.96 -16.57
CA LEU A 580 -35.66 -28.62 -17.30
C LEU A 580 -36.00 -30.07 -17.68
N GLY A 581 -37.06 -30.63 -17.08
CA GLY A 581 -37.44 -32.03 -17.22
C GLY A 581 -36.87 -32.93 -16.12
N ARG A 582 -37.47 -34.11 -15.96
CA ARG A 582 -37.14 -35.06 -14.88
C ARG A 582 -35.72 -35.64 -14.99
N ASP A 583 -35.17 -35.69 -16.20
CA ASP A 583 -33.91 -36.36 -16.52
C ASP A 583 -32.72 -35.39 -16.62
N HIS A 584 -32.96 -34.09 -16.44
CA HIS A 584 -31.92 -33.08 -16.54
C HIS A 584 -30.94 -33.15 -15.35
N GLY A 585 -29.64 -32.91 -15.61
CA GLY A 585 -28.58 -33.01 -14.60
C GLY A 585 -28.83 -32.16 -13.35
N GLU A 586 -29.29 -30.92 -13.49
CA GLU A 586 -29.65 -30.05 -12.34
C GLU A 586 -30.86 -30.58 -11.54
N THR A 587 -31.81 -31.24 -12.19
CA THR A 587 -32.95 -31.90 -11.52
C THR A 587 -32.45 -33.04 -10.65
N LEU A 588 -31.59 -33.90 -11.22
CA LEU A 588 -30.97 -35.01 -10.51
C LEU A 588 -30.08 -34.52 -9.34
N LEU A 589 -29.31 -33.44 -9.55
CA LEU A 589 -28.51 -32.82 -8.49
C LEU A 589 -29.40 -32.32 -7.34
N SER A 590 -30.52 -31.68 -7.66
CA SER A 590 -31.44 -31.12 -6.66
C SER A 590 -32.10 -32.21 -5.81
N ARG A 591 -32.42 -33.36 -6.42
CA ARG A 591 -32.92 -34.53 -5.69
C ARG A 591 -31.86 -35.13 -4.76
N SER A 592 -30.60 -35.22 -5.17
CA SER A 592 -29.53 -35.63 -4.25
C SER A 592 -29.35 -34.67 -3.08
N LEU A 593 -29.48 -33.36 -3.33
CA LEU A 593 -29.40 -32.35 -2.26
C LEU A 593 -30.54 -32.49 -1.26
N LEU A 594 -31.76 -32.74 -1.75
CA LEU A 594 -32.93 -33.06 -0.91
C LEU A 594 -32.70 -34.32 -0.07
N ALA A 595 -32.22 -35.41 -0.69
CA ALA A 595 -31.88 -36.64 0.03
C ALA A 595 -30.81 -36.40 1.11
N GLY A 596 -29.79 -35.60 0.79
CA GLY A 596 -28.79 -35.16 1.76
C GLY A 596 -29.33 -34.23 2.85
N ALA A 597 -30.46 -33.56 2.64
CA ALA A 597 -31.15 -32.78 3.67
C ALA A 597 -31.94 -33.69 4.61
N TYR A 598 -32.62 -34.72 4.09
CA TYR A 598 -33.22 -35.78 4.92
C TYR A 598 -32.18 -36.47 5.81
N GLN A 599 -31.01 -36.78 5.26
CA GLN A 599 -29.93 -37.40 6.05
C GLN A 599 -29.46 -36.48 7.18
N ALA A 600 -29.28 -35.17 6.92
CA ALA A 600 -28.90 -34.21 7.95
C ALA A 600 -29.97 -34.04 9.04
N ALA A 601 -31.24 -34.19 8.69
CA ALA A 601 -32.36 -34.20 9.63
C ALA A 601 -32.48 -35.50 10.45
N GLY A 602 -31.63 -36.50 10.22
CA GLY A 602 -31.76 -37.84 10.80
C GLY A 602 -32.90 -38.68 10.22
N ARG A 603 -33.55 -38.22 9.14
CA ARG A 603 -34.64 -38.92 8.42
C ARG A 603 -34.06 -39.96 7.46
N LEU A 604 -33.32 -40.92 8.01
CA LEU A 604 -32.47 -41.85 7.23
C LEU A 604 -33.26 -42.75 6.27
N ALA A 605 -34.47 -43.18 6.64
CA ALA A 605 -35.31 -44.00 5.76
C ALA A 605 -35.74 -43.22 4.49
N GLU A 606 -36.08 -41.94 4.64
CA GLU A 606 -36.48 -41.08 3.52
C GLU A 606 -35.27 -40.68 2.66
N ALA A 607 -34.11 -40.46 3.29
CA ALA A 607 -32.86 -40.25 2.59
C ALA A 607 -32.47 -41.45 1.71
N ILE A 608 -32.56 -42.66 2.26
CA ILE A 608 -32.27 -43.91 1.53
C ILE A 608 -33.23 -44.06 0.34
N ALA A 609 -34.55 -43.95 0.56
CA ALA A 609 -35.53 -44.08 -0.52
C ALA A 609 -35.32 -43.04 -1.64
N ALA A 610 -34.97 -41.81 -1.27
CA ALA A 610 -34.65 -40.75 -2.23
C ALA A 610 -33.35 -41.03 -3.00
N HIS A 611 -32.31 -41.55 -2.32
CA HIS A 611 -31.05 -41.93 -2.96
C HIS A 611 -31.18 -43.15 -3.88
N GLU A 612 -31.99 -44.16 -3.52
CA GLU A 612 -32.31 -45.30 -4.38
C GLU A 612 -33.00 -44.82 -5.67
N THR A 613 -33.98 -43.91 -5.54
CA THR A 613 -34.69 -43.34 -6.69
C THR A 613 -33.75 -42.52 -7.60
N ASP A 614 -32.90 -41.66 -7.01
CA ASP A 614 -31.91 -40.86 -7.76
C ASP A 614 -30.87 -41.74 -8.47
N LEU A 615 -30.41 -42.82 -7.82
CA LEU A 615 -29.49 -43.78 -8.43
C LEU A 615 -30.13 -44.47 -9.63
N ALA A 616 -31.36 -44.98 -9.50
CA ALA A 616 -32.07 -45.65 -10.58
C ALA A 616 -32.29 -44.71 -11.79
N ASP A 617 -32.64 -43.45 -11.54
CA ASP A 617 -32.78 -42.45 -12.60
C ASP A 617 -31.44 -42.15 -13.29
N ARG A 618 -30.34 -42.03 -12.53
CA ARG A 618 -29.00 -41.80 -13.09
C ARG A 618 -28.47 -42.99 -13.88
N GLU A 619 -28.72 -44.21 -13.42
CA GLU A 619 -28.38 -45.42 -14.18
C GLU A 619 -29.11 -45.46 -15.52
N ARG A 620 -30.39 -45.07 -15.54
CA ARG A 620 -31.18 -44.98 -16.78
C ARG A 620 -30.68 -43.87 -17.72
N VAL A 621 -30.30 -42.70 -17.20
CA VAL A 621 -29.96 -41.51 -18.01
C VAL A 621 -28.49 -41.47 -18.40
N LEU A 622 -27.58 -41.74 -17.46
CA LEU A 622 -26.12 -41.59 -17.62
C LEU A 622 -25.42 -42.94 -17.80
N GLY A 623 -26.13 -44.05 -17.64
CA GLY A 623 -25.54 -45.38 -17.59
C GLY A 623 -24.93 -45.73 -16.23
N PRO A 624 -24.62 -47.02 -16.00
CA PRO A 624 -24.12 -47.51 -14.70
C PRO A 624 -22.72 -46.99 -14.34
N ASP A 625 -21.85 -46.80 -15.34
CA ASP A 625 -20.47 -46.34 -15.15
C ASP A 625 -20.30 -44.80 -15.29
N GLY A 626 -21.41 -44.05 -15.46
CA GLY A 626 -21.39 -42.60 -15.53
C GLY A 626 -20.87 -41.96 -14.24
N SER A 627 -20.08 -40.89 -14.33
CA SER A 627 -19.47 -40.24 -13.15
C SER A 627 -20.51 -39.78 -12.12
N GLY A 628 -21.65 -39.25 -12.57
CA GLY A 628 -22.78 -38.86 -11.72
C GLY A 628 -23.49 -40.04 -11.06
N THR A 629 -23.58 -41.18 -11.76
CA THR A 629 -24.14 -42.45 -11.25
C THR A 629 -23.25 -43.03 -10.17
N LEU A 630 -21.94 -43.11 -10.42
CA LEU A 630 -20.94 -43.59 -9.45
C LEU A 630 -20.88 -42.70 -8.20
N TYR A 631 -21.10 -41.39 -8.36
CA TYR A 631 -21.26 -40.49 -7.23
C TYR A 631 -22.51 -40.80 -6.41
N ALA A 632 -23.69 -40.90 -7.03
CA ALA A 632 -24.94 -41.26 -6.34
C ALA A 632 -24.84 -42.60 -5.61
N ARG A 633 -24.21 -43.60 -6.24
CA ARG A 633 -23.97 -44.92 -5.65
C ARG A 633 -23.12 -44.85 -4.39
N SER A 634 -22.07 -44.01 -4.40
CA SER A 634 -21.22 -43.77 -3.23
C SER A 634 -21.97 -43.11 -2.08
N ILE A 635 -22.89 -42.18 -2.39
CA ILE A 635 -23.70 -41.50 -1.38
C ILE A 635 -24.73 -42.46 -0.77
N LEU A 636 -25.41 -43.28 -1.58
CA LEU A 636 -26.33 -44.31 -1.11
C LEU A 636 -25.61 -45.34 -0.22
N ALA A 637 -24.41 -45.77 -0.61
CA ALA A 637 -23.58 -46.67 0.19
C ALA A 637 -23.26 -46.07 1.58
N GLY A 638 -22.90 -44.78 1.63
CA GLY A 638 -22.71 -44.05 2.89
C GLY A 638 -23.98 -43.97 3.75
N ALA A 639 -25.15 -43.80 3.13
CA ALA A 639 -26.43 -43.81 3.83
C ALA A 639 -26.76 -45.20 4.42
N TYR A 640 -26.50 -46.28 3.68
CA TYR A 640 -26.61 -47.65 4.20
C TYR A 640 -25.65 -47.92 5.35
N GLN A 641 -24.40 -47.47 5.23
CA GLN A 641 -23.42 -47.60 6.30
C GLN A 641 -23.88 -46.89 7.58
N ALA A 642 -24.48 -45.69 7.47
CA ALA A 642 -24.98 -44.92 8.60
C ALA A 642 -26.12 -45.61 9.38
N VAL A 643 -26.91 -46.47 8.73
CA VAL A 643 -27.97 -47.27 9.37
C VAL A 643 -27.52 -48.70 9.71
N GLY A 644 -26.23 -49.03 9.54
CA GLY A 644 -25.69 -50.36 9.82
C GLY A 644 -26.03 -51.43 8.78
N ARG A 645 -26.54 -51.05 7.59
CA ARG A 645 -26.77 -51.96 6.45
C ARG A 645 -25.45 -52.18 5.70
N LEU A 646 -24.49 -52.80 6.38
CA LEU A 646 -23.09 -52.84 5.94
C LEU A 646 -22.88 -53.68 4.68
N ASP A 647 -23.60 -54.79 4.51
CA ASP A 647 -23.49 -55.64 3.31
C ASP A 647 -23.85 -54.86 2.03
N GLU A 648 -24.91 -54.04 2.09
CA GLU A 648 -25.35 -53.23 0.96
C GLU A 648 -24.44 -52.03 0.72
N ALA A 649 -23.89 -51.44 1.78
CA ALA A 649 -22.88 -50.39 1.66
C ALA A 649 -21.61 -50.92 0.97
N LEU A 650 -21.13 -52.09 1.39
CA LEU A 650 -19.95 -52.75 0.84
C LEU A 650 -20.12 -53.06 -0.64
N ASP A 651 -21.21 -53.74 -1.02
CA ASP A 651 -21.51 -54.07 -2.41
C ASP A 651 -21.47 -52.82 -3.32
N LEU A 652 -22.11 -51.73 -2.89
CA LEU A 652 -22.11 -50.48 -3.65
C LEU A 652 -20.72 -49.82 -3.70
N PHE A 653 -19.95 -49.78 -2.61
CA PHE A 653 -18.60 -49.21 -2.62
C PHE A 653 -17.63 -50.03 -3.47
N GLU A 654 -17.72 -51.36 -3.45
CA GLU A 654 -16.94 -52.27 -4.30
C GLU A 654 -17.23 -52.01 -5.77
N GLN A 655 -18.51 -51.94 -6.16
CA GLN A 655 -18.93 -51.62 -7.51
C GLN A 655 -18.37 -50.27 -7.97
N VAL A 656 -18.42 -49.23 -7.13
CA VAL A 656 -17.85 -47.91 -7.48
C VAL A 656 -16.34 -47.97 -7.66
N ALA A 657 -15.62 -48.60 -6.73
CA ALA A 657 -14.17 -48.70 -6.80
C ALA A 657 -13.72 -49.45 -8.06
N ALA A 658 -14.37 -50.59 -8.36
CA ALA A 658 -14.11 -51.39 -9.55
C ALA A 658 -14.45 -50.62 -10.85
N ALA A 659 -15.59 -49.94 -10.90
CA ALA A 659 -15.97 -49.14 -12.07
C ALA A 659 -14.99 -48.01 -12.35
N ARG A 660 -14.59 -47.23 -11.32
CA ARG A 660 -13.60 -46.16 -11.47
C ARG A 660 -12.21 -46.67 -11.83
N GLU A 661 -11.82 -47.81 -11.29
CA GLU A 661 -10.56 -48.47 -11.65
C GLU A 661 -10.54 -48.92 -13.11
N ARG A 662 -11.63 -49.53 -13.61
CA ARG A 662 -11.75 -49.91 -15.02
C ARG A 662 -11.73 -48.71 -15.97
N THR A 663 -12.40 -47.61 -15.60
CA THR A 663 -12.63 -46.46 -16.50
C THR A 663 -11.52 -45.41 -16.45
N LEU A 664 -11.04 -45.07 -15.25
CA LEU A 664 -10.06 -44.01 -15.02
C LEU A 664 -8.66 -44.55 -14.69
N GLY A 665 -8.55 -45.86 -14.50
CA GLY A 665 -7.36 -46.51 -13.97
C GLY A 665 -7.27 -46.42 -12.45
N THR A 666 -6.47 -47.31 -11.87
CA THR A 666 -6.22 -47.40 -10.41
C THR A 666 -5.71 -46.07 -9.86
N ASN A 667 -4.95 -45.30 -10.64
CA ASN A 667 -4.19 -44.14 -10.20
C ASN A 667 -4.96 -42.81 -10.18
N HIS A 668 -6.18 -42.77 -10.74
CA HIS A 668 -6.95 -41.54 -10.81
C HIS A 668 -7.44 -41.11 -9.40
N LEU A 669 -7.42 -39.80 -9.11
CA LEU A 669 -7.80 -39.24 -7.81
C LEU A 669 -9.18 -39.75 -7.33
N SER A 670 -10.17 -39.77 -8.22
CA SER A 670 -11.52 -40.28 -7.91
C SER A 670 -11.55 -41.79 -7.60
N THR A 671 -10.71 -42.60 -8.25
CA THR A 671 -10.57 -44.04 -7.94
C THR A 671 -9.97 -44.21 -6.55
N GLN A 672 -8.93 -43.45 -6.25
CA GLN A 672 -8.26 -43.45 -4.96
C GLN A 672 -9.17 -42.99 -3.81
N MET A 673 -10.05 -42.01 -4.06
CA MET A 673 -11.09 -41.61 -3.10
C MET A 673 -12.10 -42.73 -2.85
N SER A 674 -12.59 -43.40 -3.89
CA SER A 674 -13.52 -44.54 -3.72
C SER A 674 -12.91 -45.71 -2.97
N ARG A 675 -11.64 -46.03 -3.23
CA ARG A 675 -10.91 -47.07 -2.50
C ARG A 675 -10.73 -46.71 -1.01
N SER A 676 -10.60 -45.42 -0.69
CA SER A 676 -10.55 -44.97 0.71
C SER A 676 -11.90 -45.16 1.40
N LEU A 677 -13.01 -44.79 0.73
CA LEU A 677 -14.37 -45.00 1.25
C LEU A 677 -14.71 -46.48 1.43
N LEU A 678 -14.30 -47.34 0.49
CA LEU A 678 -14.46 -48.79 0.61
C LEU A 678 -13.68 -49.35 1.81
N ALA A 679 -12.48 -48.85 2.07
CA ALA A 679 -11.72 -49.27 3.24
C ALA A 679 -12.39 -48.86 4.55
N ASP A 680 -12.96 -47.65 4.61
CA ASP A 680 -13.76 -47.22 5.76
C ASP A 680 -15.00 -48.11 5.97
N ALA A 681 -15.63 -48.57 4.88
CA ALA A 681 -16.75 -49.51 4.95
C ALA A 681 -16.31 -50.90 5.44
N TYR A 682 -15.17 -51.43 4.96
CA TYR A 682 -14.60 -52.69 5.49
C TYR A 682 -14.29 -52.59 6.99
N ARG A 683 -13.75 -51.44 7.43
CA ARG A 683 -13.48 -51.17 8.84
C ARG A 683 -14.77 -51.18 9.66
N ALA A 684 -15.82 -50.51 9.19
CA ALA A 684 -17.13 -50.51 9.84
C ALA A 684 -17.76 -51.92 9.92
N ALA A 685 -17.48 -52.78 8.93
CA ALA A 685 -17.91 -54.18 8.90
C ALA A 685 -17.02 -55.14 9.72
N GLY A 686 -15.92 -54.66 10.31
CA GLY A 686 -14.97 -55.49 11.05
C GLY A 686 -14.14 -56.41 10.16
N TRP A 687 -14.05 -56.15 8.85
CA TRP A 687 -13.25 -56.92 7.90
C TRP A 687 -11.80 -56.42 7.91
N HIS A 688 -11.11 -56.70 9.03
CA HIS A 688 -9.81 -56.11 9.34
C HIS A 688 -8.73 -56.38 8.28
N ALA A 689 -8.72 -57.55 7.63
CA ALA A 689 -7.72 -57.88 6.61
C ALA A 689 -7.82 -56.93 5.39
N ASP A 690 -9.02 -56.73 4.85
CA ASP A 690 -9.25 -55.85 3.70
C ASP A 690 -9.21 -54.37 4.09
N ALA A 691 -9.65 -54.04 5.31
CA ALA A 691 -9.55 -52.70 5.90
C ALA A 691 -8.10 -52.23 6.09
N ILE A 692 -7.13 -53.15 6.20
CA ILE A 692 -5.69 -52.82 6.24
C ILE A 692 -5.07 -52.86 4.84
N ALA A 693 -5.36 -53.90 4.05
CA ALA A 693 -4.73 -54.12 2.76
C ALA A 693 -5.00 -52.97 1.77
N LEU A 694 -6.24 -52.47 1.74
CA LEU A 694 -6.65 -51.44 0.80
C LEU A 694 -6.05 -50.05 1.11
N PRO A 695 -6.13 -49.51 2.34
CA PRO A 695 -5.42 -48.28 2.71
C PRO A 695 -3.90 -48.37 2.58
N ARG A 696 -3.30 -49.53 2.88
CA ARG A 696 -1.85 -49.73 2.71
C ARG A 696 -1.43 -49.58 1.25
N SER A 697 -2.16 -50.21 0.34
CA SER A 697 -1.94 -50.05 -1.11
C SER A 697 -2.11 -48.59 -1.59
N VAL A 698 -3.12 -47.88 -1.08
CA VAL A 698 -3.38 -46.46 -1.40
C VAL A 698 -2.27 -45.55 -0.87
N LEU A 699 -1.81 -45.79 0.36
CA LEU A 699 -0.73 -45.03 0.99
C LEU A 699 0.59 -45.22 0.22
N ASP A 700 0.99 -46.47 -0.05
CA ASP A 700 2.23 -46.77 -0.78
C ASP A 700 2.28 -46.06 -2.13
N TYR A 701 1.16 -46.02 -2.84
CA TYR A 701 1.06 -45.29 -4.09
C TYR A 701 1.19 -43.76 -3.90
N ARG A 702 0.44 -43.17 -2.96
CA ARG A 702 0.46 -41.72 -2.72
C ARG A 702 1.82 -41.25 -2.22
N GLU A 703 2.52 -42.03 -1.40
CA GLU A 703 3.88 -41.71 -0.96
C GLU A 703 4.88 -41.76 -2.13
N ARG A 704 4.76 -42.73 -3.05
CA ARG A 704 5.61 -42.81 -4.25
C ARG A 704 5.41 -41.66 -5.21
N VAL A 705 4.17 -41.20 -5.41
CA VAL A 705 3.83 -40.22 -6.46
C VAL A 705 3.86 -38.79 -5.95
N LEU A 706 3.25 -38.53 -4.79
CA LEU A 706 3.09 -37.17 -4.25
C LEU A 706 4.17 -36.83 -3.22
N GLY A 707 4.92 -37.83 -2.77
CA GLY A 707 5.83 -37.72 -1.63
C GLY A 707 5.12 -37.95 -0.30
N SER A 708 5.87 -38.48 0.67
CA SER A 708 5.32 -38.86 1.99
C SER A 708 4.77 -37.68 2.82
N GLN A 709 5.15 -36.44 2.50
CA GLN A 709 4.68 -35.23 3.19
C GLN A 709 3.49 -34.56 2.49
N HIS A 710 2.98 -35.08 1.38
CA HIS A 710 1.82 -34.46 0.73
C HIS A 710 0.56 -34.59 1.61
N PRO A 711 -0.31 -33.56 1.73
CA PRO A 711 -1.49 -33.60 2.59
C PRO A 711 -2.40 -34.82 2.40
N THR A 712 -2.56 -35.30 1.17
CA THR A 712 -3.37 -36.50 0.86
C THR A 712 -2.67 -37.81 1.21
N ALA A 713 -1.33 -37.87 1.15
CA ALA A 713 -0.55 -39.03 1.63
C ALA A 713 -0.62 -39.12 3.16
N ILE A 714 -0.50 -37.98 3.85
CA ILE A 714 -0.66 -37.91 5.31
C ILE A 714 -2.07 -38.34 5.72
N HIS A 715 -3.11 -37.94 4.99
CA HIS A 715 -4.48 -38.39 5.24
C HIS A 715 -4.65 -39.91 5.06
N SER A 716 -4.13 -40.49 3.97
CA SER A 716 -4.13 -41.95 3.79
C SER A 716 -3.40 -42.70 4.89
N ARG A 717 -2.31 -42.12 5.41
CA ARG A 717 -1.59 -42.72 6.53
C ARG A 717 -2.42 -42.72 7.81
N SER A 718 -3.20 -41.66 8.05
CA SER A 718 -4.15 -41.64 9.17
C SER A 718 -5.21 -42.74 9.01
N LEU A 719 -5.76 -42.93 7.80
CA LEU A 719 -6.76 -43.99 7.56
C LEU A 719 -6.18 -45.40 7.78
N LEU A 720 -4.95 -45.67 7.34
CA LEU A 720 -4.27 -46.95 7.63
C LEU A 720 -4.02 -47.13 9.13
N ALA A 721 -3.59 -46.08 9.82
CA ALA A 721 -3.35 -46.11 11.26
C ALA A 721 -4.63 -46.42 12.04
N GLU A 722 -5.75 -45.80 11.65
CA GLU A 722 -7.07 -46.09 12.22
C GLU A 722 -7.49 -47.55 11.97
N ALA A 723 -7.30 -48.08 10.77
CA ALA A 723 -7.63 -49.48 10.45
C ALA A 723 -6.79 -50.48 11.27
N LEU A 724 -5.48 -50.22 11.44
CA LEU A 724 -4.60 -51.01 12.30
C LEU A 724 -5.02 -50.92 13.77
N GLN A 725 -5.43 -49.74 14.23
CA GLN A 725 -5.92 -49.54 15.59
C GLN A 725 -7.17 -50.36 15.87
N ASP A 726 -8.12 -50.39 14.94
CA ASP A 726 -9.37 -51.17 15.07
C ASP A 726 -9.13 -52.69 14.95
N ALA A 727 -8.06 -53.10 14.25
CA ALA A 727 -7.64 -54.50 14.16
C ALA A 727 -6.81 -54.99 15.38
N GLY A 728 -6.52 -54.11 16.34
CA GLY A 728 -5.70 -54.41 17.52
C GLY A 728 -4.18 -54.31 17.28
N GLU A 729 -3.73 -53.85 16.11
CA GLU A 729 -2.32 -53.62 15.78
C GLU A 729 -1.81 -52.26 16.28
N HIS A 730 -1.95 -52.05 17.60
CA HIS A 730 -1.73 -50.76 18.25
C HIS A 730 -0.32 -50.17 18.07
N THR A 731 0.71 -51.00 17.99
CA THR A 731 2.10 -50.54 17.87
C THR A 731 2.35 -49.87 16.51
N GLU A 732 1.88 -50.48 15.42
CA GLU A 732 2.02 -49.91 14.07
C GLU A 732 1.11 -48.68 13.91
N ALA A 733 -0.11 -48.73 14.44
CA ALA A 733 -1.04 -47.60 14.45
C ALA A 733 -0.45 -46.35 15.13
N ILE A 734 0.09 -46.49 16.34
CA ILE A 734 0.73 -45.39 17.08
C ILE A 734 1.91 -44.81 16.29
N ALA A 735 2.74 -45.66 15.66
CA ALA A 735 3.86 -45.20 14.86
C ALA A 735 3.40 -44.34 13.66
N LEU A 736 2.35 -44.77 12.97
CA LEU A 736 1.78 -44.04 11.84
C LEU A 736 1.10 -42.73 12.27
N PHE A 737 0.33 -42.73 13.36
CA PHE A 737 -0.28 -41.50 13.91
C PHE A 737 0.78 -40.49 14.37
N THR A 738 1.85 -40.95 15.01
CA THR A 738 2.98 -40.10 15.42
C THR A 738 3.61 -39.42 14.21
N ARG A 739 3.82 -40.17 13.11
CA ARG A 739 4.33 -39.60 11.86
C ARG A 739 3.37 -38.61 11.22
N CYS A 740 2.05 -38.89 11.23
CA CYS A 740 1.03 -37.96 10.75
C CYS A 740 1.02 -36.64 11.52
N LEU A 741 1.12 -36.70 12.86
CA LEU A 741 1.17 -35.50 13.70
C LEU A 741 2.40 -34.65 13.35
N ALA A 742 3.59 -35.26 13.34
CA ALA A 742 4.83 -34.56 13.02
C ALA A 742 4.81 -33.94 11.61
N ASP A 743 4.23 -34.63 10.61
CA ASP A 743 4.09 -34.07 9.27
C ASP A 743 3.11 -32.89 9.23
N ARG A 744 1.97 -32.96 9.94
CA ARG A 744 0.98 -31.86 9.99
C ARG A 744 1.47 -30.65 10.78
N GLU A 745 2.22 -30.86 11.87
CA GLU A 745 2.90 -29.77 12.60
C GLU A 745 3.87 -29.03 11.69
N ARG A 746 4.65 -29.75 10.88
CA ARG A 746 5.57 -29.13 9.91
C ARG A 746 4.85 -28.35 8.80
N LEU A 747 3.72 -28.87 8.30
CA LEU A 747 3.01 -28.27 7.16
C LEU A 747 2.11 -27.10 7.54
N PHE A 748 1.40 -27.21 8.67
CA PHE A 748 0.34 -26.28 9.04
C PHE A 748 0.62 -25.53 10.35
N GLY A 749 1.66 -25.92 11.09
CA GLY A 749 1.92 -25.42 12.44
C GLY A 749 1.15 -26.21 13.51
N PRO A 750 1.51 -26.02 14.80
CA PRO A 750 0.92 -26.72 15.93
C PRO A 750 -0.56 -26.36 16.17
N ASP A 751 -0.94 -25.10 15.91
CA ASP A 751 -2.28 -24.57 16.23
C ASP A 751 -3.34 -24.86 15.16
N HIS A 752 -2.96 -25.47 14.03
CA HIS A 752 -3.88 -25.73 12.94
C HIS A 752 -4.90 -26.82 13.29
N PRO A 753 -6.19 -26.69 12.94
CA PRO A 753 -7.24 -27.66 13.30
C PRO A 753 -6.94 -29.12 12.89
N ARG A 754 -6.28 -29.34 11.74
CA ARG A 754 -5.88 -30.68 11.29
C ARG A 754 -4.73 -31.27 12.12
N THR A 755 -3.86 -30.44 12.67
CA THR A 755 -2.78 -30.86 13.56
C THR A 755 -3.35 -31.29 14.90
N ALA A 756 -4.24 -30.47 15.47
CA ALA A 756 -4.99 -30.81 16.68
C ALA A 756 -5.80 -32.11 16.53
N PHE A 757 -6.43 -32.33 15.38
CA PHE A 757 -7.13 -33.59 15.09
C PHE A 757 -6.19 -34.81 15.10
N SER A 758 -5.01 -34.71 14.47
CA SER A 758 -3.98 -35.76 14.54
C SER A 758 -3.52 -36.04 15.96
N GLY A 759 -3.37 -35.01 16.80
CA GLY A 759 -3.01 -35.17 18.20
C GLY A 759 -4.06 -35.97 18.98
N ARG A 760 -5.36 -35.72 18.72
CA ARG A 760 -6.45 -36.49 19.32
C ARG A 760 -6.44 -37.96 18.90
N LEU A 761 -6.24 -38.23 17.61
CA LEU A 761 -6.15 -39.61 17.11
C LEU A 761 -4.98 -40.38 17.73
N LEU A 762 -3.81 -39.74 17.86
CA LEU A 762 -2.66 -40.35 18.53
C LEU A 762 -2.94 -40.62 20.02
N ALA A 763 -3.58 -39.67 20.72
CA ALA A 763 -3.94 -39.83 22.13
C ALA A 763 -4.91 -41.01 22.33
N ASP A 764 -5.98 -41.09 21.52
CA ASP A 764 -6.93 -42.21 21.53
C ASP A 764 -6.23 -43.55 21.22
N ALA A 765 -5.31 -43.56 20.24
CA ALA A 765 -4.56 -44.77 19.91
C ALA A 765 -3.69 -45.27 21.08
N ILE A 766 -3.00 -44.36 21.78
CA ILE A 766 -2.18 -44.68 22.97
C ILE A 766 -3.07 -45.15 24.13
N GLU A 767 -4.23 -44.54 24.32
CA GLU A 767 -5.17 -44.92 25.38
C GLU A 767 -5.72 -46.33 25.15
N ARG A 768 -6.23 -46.61 23.95
CA ARG A 768 -6.69 -47.97 23.59
C ARG A 768 -5.58 -49.01 23.69
N ALA A 769 -4.35 -48.68 23.31
CA ALA A 769 -3.20 -49.57 23.47
C ALA A 769 -2.80 -49.87 24.92
N ARG A 770 -3.19 -48.99 25.86
CA ARG A 770 -3.00 -49.23 27.30
C ARG A 770 -4.12 -50.07 27.92
N LEU A 771 -5.31 -50.03 27.30
CA LEU A 771 -6.51 -50.74 27.76
C LEU A 771 -6.60 -52.17 27.21
N ALA A 772 -6.02 -52.42 26.03
CA ALA A 772 -5.78 -53.74 25.45
C ALA A 772 -4.57 -54.42 26.11
#